data_AF-A0A165INA4-F1
#
_entry.id   AF-A0A165INA4-F1
#
_cell.length_a   1.000
_cell.length_b   1.000
_cell.length_c   1.000
_cell.angle_alpha   90.00
_cell.angle_beta   90.00
_cell.angle_gamma   90.00
#
_symmetry.space_group_name_H-M   'P 1'
#
loop_
_entity.id
_entity.type
_entity.pdbx_description
1 polymer ?
#
loop_
_entity_poly.entity_id
_entity_poly.type
_entity_poly.pdbx_seq_one_letter_code
_entity_poly.pdbx_strand_id
1 'polypeptide(L)'
;MRCGAVQSDLWGLLLPHGIRGGALAPSTWTVTQLSSWYAFLHDTKVKGVSKDTWSMLLEFLKTVDPQFTAYDEEAAWPSIIDDYVAWAREHYVMSRHCNTCLRDFPVGSCDRAQPVPAMSGSLRHRKPGAPEGQSQSQQTGSASEAPAKSSIVYGKTPDGTVFPVPTTHDVLTALFHPSYPKSHLDILNLALLGAQLVAFWSLPRATARTAFLLYFAFWRLAYNLGLGIVLTKQSKRRWMVKQVRQRGWLDPARRPAARNWIRKQLQGKMGADYKFDDLPLEYNTWLLFRQLVDIILLNDFLAYCMFAFASFRVPTDLHSFVHALRWIGGIFLIVFNLWVKTEAHHVVKDYGWYWGDVFFERGALIFDGVFEMAPHPMYSVGYAGYYGLSMIVGSYPVLFASLAAHAAQFAFLNFFENPHIARTYGQRKPLSARTPIQEKLQSPVVEAETPHRRAESESDTATAVVSESEADGASDSECTFIPDRERPRSPKRAKRKMSQHDLLNKYFHKDPVGLRNLDLFRASDFKLVLVVLYAGVAVLGSSLPQSAIVPLHFVHALAWRCFHSFVLGYILKAQSQSKFLVRHFLKHYYYPTGQGDSGAVNDAFDNWKEVYNLSTCMIYVSFFGMAWQSYVLTPDWTAGDQLLRHPLGMPV
;
A
#
# COMPACT_ATOMS: atom_id res chain seq x y z
N MET A 1 -19.71 11.62 13.54
CA MET A 1 -19.03 12.75 12.85
C MET A 1 -18.64 12.28 11.47
N ARG A 2 -19.07 12.97 10.40
CA ARG A 2 -18.78 12.55 9.01
C ARG A 2 -17.35 12.94 8.67
N CYS A 3 -16.52 11.97 8.26
CA CYS A 3 -15.08 12.16 8.01
C CYS A 3 -14.79 13.24 6.94
N GLY A 4 -15.71 13.46 5.98
CA GLY A 4 -15.57 14.50 4.95
C GLY A 4 -15.62 15.94 5.48
N ALA A 5 -16.33 16.22 6.58
CA ALA A 5 -16.41 17.58 7.14
C ALA A 5 -15.08 18.04 7.76
N VAL A 6 -14.35 17.11 8.41
CA VAL A 6 -13.06 17.42 9.03
C VAL A 6 -11.99 17.78 7.97
N GLN A 7 -12.07 17.18 6.78
CA GLN A 7 -11.12 17.41 5.70
C GLN A 7 -11.36 18.74 4.97
N SER A 8 -12.62 19.12 4.71
CA SER A 8 -12.95 20.43 4.16
C SER A 8 -12.53 21.57 5.09
N ASP A 9 -12.70 21.38 6.40
CA ASP A 9 -12.35 22.37 7.41
C ASP A 9 -10.82 22.57 7.52
N LEU A 10 -10.05 21.49 7.35
CA LEU A 10 -8.59 21.53 7.39
C LEU A 10 -8.00 22.30 6.19
N TRP A 11 -8.56 22.14 4.99
CA TRP A 11 -8.19 22.96 3.83
C TRP A 11 -8.57 24.42 4.02
N GLY A 12 -9.75 24.68 4.59
CA GLY A 12 -10.20 26.03 4.94
C GLY A 12 -9.24 26.77 5.86
N LEU A 13 -8.55 26.02 6.72
CA LEU A 13 -7.53 26.56 7.62
C LEU A 13 -6.16 26.74 6.93
N LEU A 14 -5.73 25.80 6.08
CA LEU A 14 -4.37 25.77 5.53
C LEU A 14 -4.19 26.55 4.23
N LEU A 15 -5.10 26.42 3.28
CA LEU A 15 -4.90 26.95 1.93
C LEU A 15 -4.91 28.50 1.85
N PRO A 16 -5.76 29.23 2.58
CA PRO A 16 -5.69 30.70 2.61
C PRO A 16 -4.35 31.22 3.15
N HIS A 17 -3.78 30.54 4.14
CA HIS A 17 -2.45 30.85 4.69
C HIS A 17 -1.33 30.45 3.72
N GLY A 18 -1.47 29.36 2.98
CA GLY A 18 -0.52 28.94 1.95
C GLY A 18 -0.40 29.92 0.79
N ILE A 19 -1.52 30.53 0.37
CA ILE A 19 -1.57 31.58 -0.66
C ILE A 19 -0.98 32.88 -0.11
N ARG A 20 -1.42 33.33 1.08
CA ARG A 20 -0.94 34.59 1.69
C ARG A 20 0.53 34.53 2.15
N GLY A 21 0.99 33.37 2.61
CA GLY A 21 2.33 33.15 3.15
C GLY A 21 3.36 32.66 2.13
N GLY A 22 3.02 32.62 0.84
CA GLY A 22 3.95 32.28 -0.25
C GLY A 22 4.33 30.81 -0.38
N ALA A 23 3.82 29.91 0.48
CA ALA A 23 4.09 28.47 0.39
C ALA A 23 3.54 27.83 -0.90
N LEU A 24 2.54 28.48 -1.52
CA LEU A 24 1.97 28.10 -2.80
C LEU A 24 2.52 28.90 -3.99
N ALA A 25 3.48 29.82 -3.81
CA ALA A 25 4.07 30.57 -4.93
C ALA A 25 4.76 29.61 -5.93
N PRO A 26 4.58 29.79 -7.26
CA PRO A 26 3.88 30.87 -7.95
C PRO A 26 2.40 30.58 -8.27
N SER A 27 1.55 30.32 -7.28
CA SER A 27 0.10 30.19 -7.50
C SER A 27 -0.53 31.52 -7.88
N THR A 28 -1.36 31.53 -8.93
CA THR A 28 -2.16 32.69 -9.37
C THR A 28 -3.55 32.76 -8.71
N TRP A 29 -3.84 31.86 -7.77
CA TRP A 29 -5.13 31.72 -7.09
C TRP A 29 -5.34 32.74 -5.96
N THR A 30 -6.56 33.26 -5.86
CA THR A 30 -7.01 34.09 -4.74
C THR A 30 -7.82 33.30 -3.72
N VAL A 31 -7.88 33.79 -2.47
CA VAL A 31 -8.68 33.16 -1.40
C VAL A 31 -10.18 33.11 -1.76
N THR A 32 -10.66 34.11 -2.49
CA THR A 32 -12.04 34.15 -3.02
C THR A 32 -12.27 33.11 -4.11
N GLN A 33 -11.34 32.90 -5.03
CA GLN A 33 -11.47 31.83 -6.04
C GLN A 33 -11.41 30.44 -5.40
N LEU A 34 -10.63 30.26 -4.34
CA LEU A 34 -10.58 29.00 -3.62
C LEU A 34 -11.92 28.64 -2.95
N SER A 35 -12.77 29.64 -2.65
CA SER A 35 -14.14 29.40 -2.14
C SER A 35 -14.97 28.51 -3.08
N SER A 36 -14.72 28.56 -4.39
CA SER A 36 -15.42 27.75 -5.39
C SER A 36 -15.12 26.26 -5.28
N TRP A 37 -13.90 25.88 -4.86
CA TRP A 37 -13.55 24.49 -4.56
C TRP A 37 -14.38 23.94 -3.39
N TYR A 38 -14.61 24.74 -2.36
CA TYR A 38 -15.45 24.33 -1.22
C TYR A 38 -16.93 24.26 -1.62
N ALA A 39 -17.40 25.22 -2.40
CA ALA A 39 -18.76 25.22 -2.93
C ALA A 39 -19.02 23.96 -3.77
N PHE A 40 -18.07 23.57 -4.63
CA PHE A 40 -18.12 22.32 -5.38
C PHE A 40 -18.28 21.10 -4.47
N LEU A 41 -17.41 20.95 -3.46
CA LEU A 41 -17.44 19.79 -2.55
C LEU A 41 -18.77 19.69 -1.78
N HIS A 42 -19.34 20.85 -1.41
CA HIS A 42 -20.61 20.95 -0.73
C HIS A 42 -21.78 20.59 -1.67
N ASP A 43 -21.84 21.21 -2.85
CA ASP A 43 -22.96 21.08 -3.80
C ASP A 43 -23.02 19.69 -4.43
N THR A 44 -21.86 19.09 -4.71
CA THR A 44 -21.77 17.72 -5.24
C THR A 44 -21.82 16.64 -4.15
N LYS A 45 -21.91 17.03 -2.87
CA LYS A 45 -22.01 16.12 -1.70
C LYS A 45 -20.90 15.06 -1.67
N VAL A 46 -19.66 15.46 -1.96
CA VAL A 46 -18.50 14.56 -1.90
C VAL A 46 -18.33 14.03 -0.47
N LYS A 47 -18.33 12.71 -0.31
CA LYS A 47 -18.34 12.05 1.03
C LYS A 47 -16.95 12.00 1.69
N GLY A 48 -15.88 12.14 0.91
CA GLY A 48 -14.49 12.15 1.41
C GLY A 48 -13.48 12.41 0.29
N VAL A 49 -12.30 12.90 0.67
CA VAL A 49 -11.21 13.22 -0.24
C VAL A 49 -10.06 12.22 -0.04
N SER A 50 -9.59 11.62 -1.12
CA SER A 50 -8.46 10.68 -1.08
C SER A 50 -7.13 11.39 -0.79
N LYS A 51 -6.13 10.66 -0.26
CA LYS A 51 -4.78 11.20 -0.05
C LYS A 51 -4.12 11.69 -1.35
N ASP A 52 -4.46 11.05 -2.46
CA ASP A 52 -3.96 11.39 -3.79
C ASP A 52 -4.54 12.74 -4.24
N THR A 53 -5.87 12.89 -4.18
CA THR A 53 -6.55 14.18 -4.40
C THR A 53 -5.98 15.28 -3.51
N TRP A 54 -5.72 14.97 -2.24
CA TRP A 54 -5.14 15.93 -1.31
C TRP A 54 -3.76 16.44 -1.74
N SER A 55 -2.91 15.52 -2.21
CA SER A 55 -1.55 15.84 -2.64
C SER A 55 -1.55 16.57 -3.98
N MET A 56 -2.40 16.12 -4.92
CA MET A 56 -2.51 16.67 -6.27
C MET A 56 -3.21 18.03 -6.32
N LEU A 57 -4.09 18.36 -5.37
CA LEU A 57 -4.72 19.68 -5.32
C LEU A 57 -3.67 20.80 -5.12
N LEU A 58 -2.61 20.56 -4.35
CA LEU A 58 -1.55 21.55 -4.16
C LEU A 58 -0.77 21.81 -5.45
N GLU A 59 -0.53 20.75 -6.24
CA GLU A 59 0.11 20.86 -7.55
C GLU A 59 -0.81 21.60 -8.52
N PHE A 60 -2.09 21.23 -8.56
CA PHE A 60 -3.11 21.89 -9.35
C PHE A 60 -3.17 23.40 -9.10
N LEU A 61 -3.16 23.84 -7.84
CA LEU A 61 -3.18 25.26 -7.48
C LEU A 61 -1.88 26.02 -7.86
N LYS A 62 -0.79 25.30 -8.10
CA LYS A 62 0.50 25.87 -8.54
C LYS A 62 0.63 25.92 -10.06
N THR A 63 0.07 24.94 -10.76
CA THR A 63 0.29 24.74 -12.20
C THR A 63 -0.86 25.24 -13.05
N VAL A 64 -2.09 25.21 -12.54
CA VAL A 64 -3.32 25.61 -13.26
C VAL A 64 -3.75 26.98 -12.77
N ASP A 65 -4.13 27.86 -13.69
CA ASP A 65 -4.66 29.17 -13.36
C ASP A 65 -6.16 29.12 -12.96
N PRO A 66 -6.68 30.09 -12.20
CA PRO A 66 -8.09 30.13 -11.79
C PRO A 66 -9.10 30.24 -12.93
N GLN A 67 -8.67 30.56 -14.15
CA GLN A 67 -9.53 30.57 -15.34
C GLN A 67 -9.49 29.24 -16.09
N PHE A 68 -8.73 28.26 -15.58
CA PHE A 68 -8.56 26.92 -16.12
C PHE A 68 -8.06 26.91 -17.58
N THR A 69 -7.27 27.92 -17.97
CA THR A 69 -6.73 28.06 -19.33
C THR A 69 -5.51 27.16 -19.55
N ALA A 70 -4.71 26.96 -18.51
CA ALA A 70 -3.61 26.00 -18.46
C ALA A 70 -4.05 24.60 -18.04
N TYR A 71 -5.36 24.33 -17.96
CA TYR A 71 -5.88 23.01 -17.63
C TYR A 71 -5.85 22.08 -18.84
N ASP A 72 -5.10 20.99 -18.73
CA ASP A 72 -5.05 19.91 -19.71
C ASP A 72 -5.97 18.76 -19.28
N GLU A 73 -6.99 18.48 -20.10
CA GLU A 73 -7.96 17.39 -19.87
C GLU A 73 -7.36 16.00 -20.15
N GLU A 74 -6.22 15.92 -20.87
CA GLU A 74 -5.50 14.67 -21.11
C GLU A 74 -4.46 14.38 -20.01
N ALA A 75 -4.19 15.35 -19.12
CA ALA A 75 -3.30 15.16 -18.00
C ALA A 75 -3.92 14.25 -16.93
N ALA A 76 -3.06 13.49 -16.22
CA ALA A 76 -3.49 12.50 -15.23
C ALA A 76 -3.89 13.15 -13.89
N TRP A 77 -4.88 14.04 -13.90
CA TRP A 77 -5.49 14.57 -12.69
C TRP A 77 -6.43 13.54 -12.03
N PRO A 78 -6.59 13.56 -10.70
CA PRO A 78 -7.65 12.80 -10.05
C PRO A 78 -9.02 13.24 -10.57
N SER A 79 -9.93 12.30 -10.82
CA SER A 79 -11.24 12.58 -11.44
C SER A 79 -12.06 13.67 -10.74
N ILE A 80 -11.91 13.83 -9.43
CA ILE A 80 -12.58 14.88 -8.66
C ILE A 80 -12.08 16.29 -8.99
N ILE A 81 -10.83 16.44 -9.44
CA ILE A 81 -10.30 17.70 -9.96
C ILE A 81 -10.88 17.96 -11.36
N ASP A 82 -10.98 16.94 -12.21
CA ASP A 82 -11.67 17.05 -13.50
C ASP A 82 -13.13 17.48 -13.31
N ASP A 83 -13.85 16.81 -12.40
CA ASP A 83 -15.23 17.11 -12.05
C ASP A 83 -15.39 18.54 -11.53
N TYR A 84 -14.43 19.02 -10.73
CA TYR A 84 -14.41 20.40 -10.25
C TYR A 84 -14.19 21.39 -11.39
N VAL A 85 -13.27 21.14 -12.32
CA VAL A 85 -13.02 22.05 -13.45
C VAL A 85 -14.27 22.12 -14.35
N ALA A 86 -14.92 20.98 -14.61
CA ALA A 86 -16.17 20.92 -15.34
C ALA A 86 -17.29 21.70 -14.62
N TRP A 87 -17.48 21.45 -13.33
CA TRP A 87 -18.45 22.14 -12.49
C TRP A 87 -18.20 23.66 -12.45
N ALA A 88 -16.94 24.06 -12.26
CA ALA A 88 -16.55 25.45 -12.18
C ALA A 88 -16.80 26.17 -13.51
N ARG A 89 -16.44 25.57 -14.64
CA ARG A 89 -16.73 26.13 -15.97
C ARG A 89 -18.23 26.36 -16.17
N GLU A 90 -19.09 25.44 -15.75
CA GLU A 90 -20.54 25.59 -15.84
C GLU A 90 -21.06 26.73 -14.94
N HIS A 91 -20.58 26.83 -13.70
CA HIS A 91 -21.03 27.83 -12.72
C HIS A 91 -20.46 29.24 -13.00
N TYR A 92 -19.28 29.36 -13.61
CA TYR A 92 -18.71 30.64 -14.05
C TYR A 92 -19.32 31.16 -15.36
N VAL A 93 -19.88 30.30 -16.23
CA VAL A 93 -20.62 30.73 -17.43
C VAL A 93 -22.00 31.28 -17.08
N MET A 94 -22.63 30.74 -16.02
CA MET A 94 -23.94 31.19 -15.53
C MET A 94 -23.87 32.57 -14.86
N SER A 95 -22.74 32.96 -14.26
CA SER A 95 -22.56 34.27 -13.62
C SER A 95 -22.33 35.43 -14.61
N ARG A 96 -21.89 35.17 -15.84
CA ARG A 96 -21.74 36.21 -16.89
C ARG A 96 -23.06 36.69 -17.49
N HIS A 97 -24.16 35.96 -17.29
CA HIS A 97 -25.48 36.33 -17.83
C HIS A 97 -26.37 37.11 -16.84
N CYS A 98 -25.90 37.36 -15.61
CA CYS A 98 -26.65 38.11 -14.59
C CYS A 98 -25.82 39.30 -14.08
N ASN A 99 -25.98 40.46 -14.71
CA ASN A 99 -25.24 41.69 -14.39
C ASN A 99 -25.67 42.40 -13.08
N THR A 100 -26.34 41.71 -12.15
CA THR A 100 -26.92 42.34 -10.93
C THR A 100 -26.44 41.77 -9.60
N CYS A 101 -25.50 40.82 -9.56
CA CYS A 101 -25.02 40.23 -8.30
C CYS A 101 -23.50 40.36 -8.08
N LEU A 102 -22.88 41.43 -8.59
CA LEU A 102 -21.52 41.81 -8.25
C LEU A 102 -21.54 42.84 -7.13
N ARG A 103 -21.76 42.38 -5.89
CA ARG A 103 -21.30 43.00 -4.64
C ARG A 103 -21.64 42.09 -3.46
N ASP A 104 -20.62 41.83 -2.66
CA ASP A 104 -20.64 41.34 -1.28
C ASP A 104 -20.96 39.84 -1.05
N PHE A 105 -19.91 39.08 -0.73
CA PHE A 105 -20.02 37.88 0.10
C PHE A 105 -19.72 38.27 1.56
N PRO A 106 -20.72 38.43 2.43
CA PRO A 106 -20.46 38.46 3.86
C PRO A 106 -20.39 37.03 4.40
N VAL A 107 -19.40 36.81 5.26
CA VAL A 107 -19.25 35.63 6.09
C VAL A 107 -20.35 35.65 7.15
N GLY A 108 -21.29 34.72 7.11
CA GLY A 108 -22.13 34.40 8.27
C GLY A 108 -23.60 34.07 8.00
N SER A 109 -24.05 33.05 8.73
CA SER A 109 -25.43 32.65 9.04
C SER A 109 -26.16 31.71 8.08
N CYS A 110 -26.49 30.54 8.63
CA CYS A 110 -27.57 29.68 8.19
C CYS A 110 -28.90 30.45 8.26
N ASP A 111 -29.71 30.40 7.21
CA ASP A 111 -31.11 29.94 7.27
C ASP A 111 -31.83 30.08 5.90
N ARG A 112 -32.40 28.96 5.47
CA ARG A 112 -33.64 28.75 4.69
C ARG A 112 -33.98 29.69 3.50
N ALA A 113 -33.97 29.14 2.28
CA ALA A 113 -34.76 29.64 1.16
C ALA A 113 -35.29 28.51 0.23
N GLN A 114 -36.52 28.67 -0.25
CA GLN A 114 -37.35 27.73 -1.03
C GLN A 114 -37.05 27.76 -2.55
N PRO A 115 -37.44 26.74 -3.35
CA PRO A 115 -37.20 26.70 -4.80
C PRO A 115 -38.36 27.28 -5.64
N VAL A 116 -38.02 27.90 -6.78
CA VAL A 116 -38.92 28.42 -7.83
C VAL A 116 -38.54 27.76 -9.18
N PRO A 117 -39.47 27.48 -10.13
CA PRO A 117 -39.36 26.37 -11.07
C PRO A 117 -38.70 26.69 -12.42
N ALA A 118 -38.31 25.62 -13.12
CA ALA A 118 -37.54 25.58 -14.36
C ALA A 118 -38.31 26.03 -15.63
N MET A 119 -37.59 26.63 -16.58
CA MET A 119 -37.96 26.67 -18.00
C MET A 119 -37.00 25.80 -18.83
N SER A 120 -37.60 25.00 -19.70
CA SER A 120 -37.01 23.96 -20.54
C SER A 120 -36.47 24.52 -21.86
N GLY A 121 -35.24 24.12 -22.22
CA GLY A 121 -34.66 24.19 -23.56
C GLY A 121 -33.79 22.95 -23.80
N SER A 122 -34.33 22.00 -24.55
CA SER A 122 -33.73 20.68 -24.84
C SER A 122 -32.45 20.80 -25.68
N LEU A 123 -31.40 20.02 -25.33
CA LEU A 123 -30.73 19.06 -26.23
C LEU A 123 -29.72 18.16 -25.47
N ARG A 124 -30.12 16.88 -25.33
CA ARG A 124 -29.35 15.63 -25.12
C ARG A 124 -28.12 15.64 -24.20
N HIS A 125 -28.34 15.35 -22.90
CA HIS A 125 -27.34 14.74 -22.02
C HIS A 125 -27.84 13.43 -21.38
N ARG A 126 -26.94 12.44 -21.36
CA ARG A 126 -27.12 11.09 -20.78
C ARG A 126 -27.00 11.19 -19.25
N LYS A 127 -28.11 10.99 -18.54
CA LYS A 127 -28.21 11.02 -17.06
C LYS A 127 -27.32 9.97 -16.36
N PRO A 128 -26.65 10.33 -15.26
CA PRO A 128 -26.47 9.47 -14.09
C PRO A 128 -27.57 9.77 -13.06
N GLY A 129 -28.18 8.72 -12.51
CA GLY A 129 -29.32 8.81 -11.57
C GLY A 129 -28.92 9.26 -10.16
N ALA A 130 -29.78 10.10 -9.57
CA ALA A 130 -29.70 10.61 -8.20
C ALA A 130 -30.16 9.57 -7.15
N PRO A 131 -29.75 9.72 -5.88
CA PRO A 131 -30.16 8.85 -4.77
C PRO A 131 -31.50 9.31 -4.17
N GLU A 132 -32.54 8.48 -4.26
CA GLU A 132 -33.76 8.64 -3.47
C GLU A 132 -33.60 7.96 -2.11
N GLY A 133 -33.79 8.73 -1.05
CA GLY A 133 -34.16 8.21 0.25
C GLY A 133 -35.43 8.91 0.68
N GLN A 134 -36.47 8.15 1.02
CA GLN A 134 -37.60 8.64 1.80
C GLN A 134 -38.27 7.49 2.57
N SER A 135 -38.39 7.73 3.88
CA SER A 135 -39.62 7.63 4.68
C SER A 135 -40.38 6.31 4.71
N GLN A 136 -40.29 5.62 5.85
CA GLN A 136 -41.27 4.63 6.29
C GLN A 136 -42.51 5.34 6.84
N SER A 137 -43.65 5.19 6.16
CA SER A 137 -44.98 5.21 6.78
C SER A 137 -45.73 3.98 6.31
N GLN A 138 -46.18 3.16 7.27
CA GLN A 138 -46.99 1.98 7.05
C GLN A 138 -48.37 2.36 6.50
N GLN A 139 -48.79 1.75 5.40
CA GLN A 139 -50.16 1.21 5.24
C GLN A 139 -50.23 0.22 4.06
N THR A 140 -50.99 -0.83 4.32
CA THR A 140 -51.24 -2.08 3.59
C THR A 140 -51.91 -1.94 2.22
N GLY A 141 -51.52 -2.77 1.26
CA GLY A 141 -52.30 -3.03 0.03
C GLY A 141 -51.49 -3.79 -1.04
N SER A 142 -51.93 -5.00 -1.37
CA SER A 142 -51.32 -5.95 -2.30
C SER A 142 -51.37 -5.52 -3.78
N ALA A 143 -50.23 -5.51 -4.49
CA ALA A 143 -50.14 -5.81 -5.93
C ALA A 143 -48.67 -5.90 -6.42
N SER A 144 -48.27 -7.11 -6.85
CA SER A 144 -47.23 -7.47 -7.83
C SER A 144 -46.11 -6.45 -8.15
N GLU A 145 -44.94 -6.58 -7.52
CA GLU A 145 -43.71 -5.88 -7.92
C GLU A 145 -43.00 -6.59 -9.09
N ALA A 146 -42.74 -5.84 -10.17
CA ALA A 146 -41.80 -6.20 -11.21
C ALA A 146 -40.35 -5.94 -10.75
N PRO A 147 -39.34 -6.74 -11.16
CA PRO A 147 -37.99 -6.65 -10.61
C PRO A 147 -37.23 -5.39 -11.07
N ALA A 148 -36.53 -4.76 -10.13
CA ALA A 148 -35.70 -3.57 -10.32
C ALA A 148 -34.53 -3.79 -11.31
N LYS A 149 -34.23 -2.77 -12.14
CA LYS A 149 -33.14 -2.78 -13.14
C LYS A 149 -31.76 -2.77 -12.45
N SER A 150 -31.06 -3.91 -12.45
CA SER A 150 -29.66 -4.01 -12.04
C SER A 150 -28.72 -3.36 -13.07
N SER A 151 -27.77 -2.53 -12.62
CA SER A 151 -26.70 -2.00 -13.48
C SER A 151 -25.81 -3.15 -14.00
N ILE A 152 -25.68 -3.27 -15.32
CA ILE A 152 -24.87 -4.32 -15.96
C ILE A 152 -23.38 -3.97 -15.77
N VAL A 153 -22.62 -4.89 -15.18
CA VAL A 153 -21.18 -4.72 -14.98
C VAL A 153 -20.43 -5.35 -16.15
N TYR A 154 -19.47 -4.62 -16.73
CA TYR A 154 -18.68 -5.08 -17.88
C TYR A 154 -17.31 -5.60 -17.46
N GLY A 155 -16.85 -6.62 -18.18
CA GLY A 155 -15.50 -7.18 -18.09
C GLY A 155 -14.77 -7.04 -19.42
N LYS A 156 -13.44 -7.00 -19.37
CA LYS A 156 -12.56 -6.86 -20.53
C LYS A 156 -11.55 -8.00 -20.52
N THR A 157 -11.54 -8.77 -21.61
CA THR A 157 -10.53 -9.82 -21.79
C THR A 157 -9.17 -9.20 -22.08
N PRO A 158 -8.08 -9.95 -21.87
CA PRO A 158 -6.75 -9.45 -22.17
C PRO A 158 -6.47 -9.20 -23.66
N ASP A 159 -7.35 -9.68 -24.55
CA ASP A 159 -7.29 -9.44 -26.00
C ASP A 159 -8.16 -8.23 -26.40
N GLY A 160 -8.79 -7.55 -25.42
CA GLY A 160 -9.55 -6.31 -25.59
C GLY A 160 -11.06 -6.49 -25.75
N THR A 161 -11.57 -7.72 -25.88
CA THR A 161 -13.00 -8.00 -26.00
C THR A 161 -13.74 -7.64 -24.72
N VAL A 162 -14.76 -6.79 -24.82
CA VAL A 162 -15.62 -6.37 -23.70
C VAL A 162 -16.88 -7.22 -23.70
N PHE A 163 -17.32 -7.68 -22.54
CA PHE A 163 -18.51 -8.50 -22.37
C PHE A 163 -19.26 -8.14 -21.07
N PRO A 164 -20.60 -8.28 -21.03
CA PRO A 164 -21.35 -8.15 -19.79
C PRO A 164 -21.02 -9.34 -18.88
N VAL A 165 -20.64 -9.08 -17.63
CA VAL A 165 -20.31 -10.11 -16.65
C VAL A 165 -21.60 -10.63 -16.02
N PRO A 166 -21.98 -11.90 -16.25
CA PRO A 166 -23.16 -12.50 -15.64
C PRO A 166 -23.03 -12.56 -14.12
N THR A 167 -24.17 -12.48 -13.45
CA THR A 167 -24.29 -12.62 -12.01
C THR A 167 -24.00 -14.06 -11.58
N THR A 168 -23.23 -14.20 -10.52
CA THR A 168 -22.90 -15.49 -9.93
C THR A 168 -23.52 -15.59 -8.54
N HIS A 169 -23.96 -16.80 -8.17
CA HIS A 169 -24.48 -17.08 -6.85
C HIS A 169 -23.34 -17.39 -5.88
N ASP A 170 -23.49 -17.01 -4.61
CA ASP A 170 -22.58 -17.42 -3.54
C ASP A 170 -22.55 -18.95 -3.41
N VAL A 171 -21.39 -19.48 -3.05
CA VAL A 171 -21.08 -20.91 -3.02
C VAL A 171 -21.87 -21.65 -1.96
N LEU A 172 -22.07 -21.04 -0.79
CA LEU A 172 -22.91 -21.64 0.26
C LEU A 172 -24.35 -21.83 -0.22
N THR A 173 -24.91 -20.79 -0.84
CA THR A 173 -26.26 -20.83 -1.42
C THR A 173 -26.34 -21.85 -2.55
N ALA A 174 -25.38 -21.84 -3.49
CA ALA A 174 -25.37 -22.76 -4.62
C ALA A 174 -25.24 -24.23 -4.19
N LEU A 175 -24.42 -24.50 -3.17
CA LEU A 175 -24.10 -25.86 -2.73
C LEU A 175 -25.16 -26.45 -1.79
N PHE A 176 -25.69 -25.68 -0.83
CA PHE A 176 -26.57 -26.24 0.22
C PHE A 176 -28.06 -26.03 -0.02
N HIS A 177 -28.47 -25.08 -0.87
CA HIS A 177 -29.88 -24.84 -1.09
C HIS A 177 -30.49 -25.95 -1.98
N PRO A 178 -31.52 -26.68 -1.51
CA PRO A 178 -31.99 -27.92 -2.16
C PRO A 178 -32.65 -27.68 -3.52
N SER A 179 -33.23 -26.49 -3.74
CA SER A 179 -33.95 -26.18 -4.98
C SER A 179 -33.06 -25.91 -6.21
N TYR A 180 -31.74 -25.72 -6.03
CA TYR A 180 -30.83 -25.51 -7.16
C TYR A 180 -30.27 -26.83 -7.67
N PRO A 181 -30.24 -27.05 -9.01
CA PRO A 181 -29.68 -28.27 -9.58
C PRO A 181 -28.18 -28.36 -9.25
N LYS A 182 -27.75 -29.55 -8.82
CA LYS A 182 -26.35 -29.81 -8.43
C LYS A 182 -25.56 -30.32 -9.62
N SER A 183 -24.40 -29.70 -9.87
CA SER A 183 -23.44 -30.20 -10.83
C SER A 183 -22.77 -31.47 -10.31
N HIS A 184 -22.10 -32.24 -11.17
CA HIS A 184 -21.35 -33.41 -10.74
C HIS A 184 -20.20 -33.03 -9.79
N LEU A 185 -19.61 -31.85 -9.97
CA LEU A 185 -18.57 -31.33 -9.08
C LEU A 185 -19.13 -30.91 -7.72
N ASP A 186 -20.39 -30.44 -7.66
CA ASP A 186 -21.08 -30.19 -6.39
C ASP A 186 -21.39 -31.47 -5.64
N ILE A 187 -21.85 -32.49 -6.37
CA ILE A 187 -22.11 -33.82 -5.78
C ILE A 187 -20.81 -34.41 -5.24
N LEU A 188 -19.71 -34.30 -5.99
CA LEU A 188 -18.39 -34.69 -5.51
C LEU A 188 -18.00 -33.93 -4.24
N ASN A 189 -18.21 -32.60 -4.21
CA ASN A 189 -17.88 -31.80 -3.05
C ASN A 189 -18.73 -32.21 -1.83
N LEU A 190 -20.05 -32.33 -1.99
CA LEU A 190 -20.96 -32.80 -0.94
C LEU A 190 -20.60 -34.21 -0.46
N ALA A 191 -20.22 -35.11 -1.37
CA ALA A 191 -19.76 -36.45 -1.01
C ALA A 191 -18.46 -36.41 -0.20
N LEU A 192 -17.50 -35.58 -0.58
CA LEU A 192 -16.26 -35.39 0.19
C LEU A 192 -16.55 -34.82 1.59
N LEU A 193 -17.42 -33.82 1.70
CA LEU A 193 -17.83 -33.24 2.99
C LEU A 193 -18.57 -34.28 3.86
N GLY A 194 -19.51 -35.04 3.27
CA GLY A 194 -20.22 -36.11 3.97
C GLY A 194 -19.30 -37.24 4.41
N ALA A 195 -18.32 -37.62 3.58
CA ALA A 195 -17.32 -38.63 3.91
C ALA A 195 -16.46 -38.22 5.12
N GLN A 196 -16.12 -36.93 5.25
CA GLN A 196 -15.40 -36.43 6.43
C GLN A 196 -16.23 -36.63 7.72
N LEU A 197 -17.53 -36.33 7.66
CA LEU A 197 -18.41 -36.49 8.82
C LEU A 197 -18.54 -37.97 9.20
N VAL A 198 -18.76 -38.86 8.21
CA VAL A 198 -18.81 -40.31 8.44
C VAL A 198 -17.48 -40.84 9.01
N ALA A 199 -16.35 -40.39 8.48
CA ALA A 199 -15.02 -40.75 8.99
C ALA A 199 -14.83 -40.28 10.44
N PHE A 200 -15.32 -39.08 10.79
CA PHE A 200 -15.24 -38.55 12.15
C PHE A 200 -16.02 -39.40 13.16
N TRP A 201 -17.21 -39.90 12.80
CA TRP A 201 -18.00 -40.75 13.68
C TRP A 201 -17.53 -42.21 13.72
N SER A 202 -16.91 -42.72 12.65
CA SER A 202 -16.48 -44.12 12.57
C SER A 202 -15.06 -44.37 13.12
N LEU A 203 -14.16 -43.39 13.07
CA LEU A 203 -12.78 -43.57 13.50
C LEU A 203 -12.60 -43.40 15.01
N PRO A 204 -11.74 -44.20 15.67
CA PRO A 204 -11.31 -43.94 17.03
C PRO A 204 -10.66 -42.55 17.16
N ARG A 205 -10.87 -41.85 18.28
CA ARG A 205 -10.38 -40.48 18.48
C ARG A 205 -8.89 -40.30 18.21
N ALA A 206 -8.04 -41.25 18.60
CA ALA A 206 -6.60 -41.18 18.35
C ALA A 206 -6.28 -41.18 16.84
N THR A 207 -6.89 -42.09 16.09
CA THR A 207 -6.75 -42.17 14.63
C THR A 207 -7.34 -40.94 13.94
N ALA A 208 -8.52 -40.49 14.37
CA ALA A 208 -9.18 -39.31 13.82
C ALA A 208 -8.31 -38.05 13.95
N ARG A 209 -7.65 -37.83 15.10
CA ARG A 209 -6.73 -36.68 15.29
C ARG A 209 -5.64 -36.65 14.23
N THR A 210 -4.93 -37.76 14.04
CA THR A 210 -3.83 -37.83 13.06
C THR A 210 -4.35 -37.76 11.63
N ALA A 211 -5.43 -38.49 11.32
CA ALA A 211 -6.02 -38.52 9.98
C ALA A 211 -6.51 -37.13 9.55
N PHE A 212 -7.27 -36.41 10.40
CA PHE A 212 -7.76 -35.08 10.07
C PHE A 212 -6.67 -34.02 10.08
N LEU A 213 -5.60 -34.17 10.88
CA LEU A 213 -4.44 -33.28 10.79
C LEU A 213 -3.76 -33.39 9.42
N LEU A 214 -3.51 -34.62 8.95
CA LEU A 214 -2.89 -34.86 7.64
C LEU A 214 -3.81 -34.42 6.51
N TYR A 215 -5.11 -34.70 6.62
CA TYR A 215 -6.11 -34.30 5.64
C TYR A 215 -6.25 -32.77 5.57
N PHE A 216 -6.28 -32.10 6.72
CA PHE A 216 -6.22 -30.65 6.80
C PHE A 216 -4.94 -30.10 6.15
N ALA A 217 -3.77 -30.66 6.48
CA ALA A 217 -2.50 -30.24 5.90
C ALA A 217 -2.49 -30.39 4.36
N PHE A 218 -3.07 -31.47 3.83
CA PHE A 218 -3.23 -31.67 2.39
C PHE A 218 -4.04 -30.54 1.74
N TRP A 219 -5.23 -30.24 2.25
CA TRP A 219 -6.07 -29.18 1.69
C TRP A 219 -5.46 -27.79 1.89
N ARG A 220 -4.78 -27.58 3.02
CA ARG A 220 -4.07 -26.34 3.30
C ARG A 220 -2.93 -26.09 2.32
N LEU A 221 -2.18 -27.13 1.98
CA LEU A 221 -1.14 -27.07 0.95
C LEU A 221 -1.75 -26.92 -0.45
N ALA A 222 -2.86 -27.59 -0.75
CA ALA A 222 -3.56 -27.42 -2.01
C ALA A 222 -4.04 -25.97 -2.20
N TYR A 223 -4.57 -25.35 -1.15
CA TYR A 223 -4.99 -23.95 -1.15
C TYR A 223 -3.80 -23.00 -1.28
N ASN A 224 -2.84 -23.02 -0.35
CA ASN A 224 -1.77 -22.02 -0.33
C ASN A 224 -0.67 -22.28 -1.37
N LEU A 225 -0.16 -23.50 -1.47
CA LEU A 225 0.92 -23.82 -2.41
C LEU A 225 0.36 -24.17 -3.80
N GLY A 226 -0.67 -25.02 -3.86
CA GLY A 226 -1.28 -25.47 -5.10
C GLY A 226 -1.88 -24.31 -5.90
N LEU A 227 -2.82 -23.57 -5.31
CA LEU A 227 -3.40 -22.40 -5.99
C LEU A 227 -2.33 -21.32 -6.22
N GLY A 228 -1.41 -21.09 -5.29
CA GLY A 228 -0.31 -20.13 -5.46
C GLY A 228 0.50 -20.41 -6.73
N ILE A 229 0.87 -21.66 -7.00
CA ILE A 229 1.58 -22.06 -8.22
C ILE A 229 0.70 -21.89 -9.46
N VAL A 230 -0.54 -22.38 -9.42
CA VAL A 230 -1.46 -22.37 -10.57
C VAL A 230 -1.82 -20.95 -10.96
N LEU A 231 -2.17 -20.11 -9.99
CA LEU A 231 -2.49 -18.70 -10.19
C LEU A 231 -1.26 -17.91 -10.62
N THR A 232 -0.06 -18.19 -10.09
CA THR A 232 1.18 -17.55 -10.58
C THR A 232 1.41 -17.87 -12.06
N LYS A 233 1.22 -19.13 -12.48
CA LYS A 233 1.35 -19.55 -13.88
C LYS A 233 0.29 -18.91 -14.77
N GLN A 234 -0.96 -18.84 -14.31
CA GLN A 234 -2.03 -18.15 -15.04
C GLN A 234 -1.75 -16.66 -15.16
N SER A 235 -1.43 -16.00 -14.06
CA SER A 235 -1.16 -14.57 -14.00
C SER A 235 0.05 -14.15 -14.85
N LYS A 236 1.12 -14.97 -14.94
CA LYS A 236 2.32 -14.65 -15.74
C LYS A 236 2.22 -15.10 -17.21
N ARG A 237 1.57 -16.23 -17.49
CA ARG A 237 1.64 -16.90 -18.80
C ARG A 237 0.28 -17.24 -19.42
N ARG A 238 -0.83 -16.91 -18.76
CA ARG A 238 -2.20 -17.33 -19.11
C ARG A 238 -2.33 -18.85 -19.26
N TRP A 239 -1.63 -19.59 -18.40
CA TRP A 239 -1.43 -21.04 -18.54
C TRP A 239 -2.73 -21.85 -18.57
N MET A 240 -3.70 -21.61 -17.67
CA MET A 240 -4.96 -22.36 -17.64
C MET A 240 -5.76 -22.12 -18.92
N VAL A 241 -5.94 -20.85 -19.31
CA VAL A 241 -6.66 -20.49 -20.54
C VAL A 241 -5.97 -21.10 -21.77
N LYS A 242 -4.64 -21.07 -21.84
CA LYS A 242 -3.87 -21.74 -22.90
C LYS A 242 -4.08 -23.25 -22.91
N GLN A 243 -4.12 -23.92 -21.75
CA GLN A 243 -4.36 -25.36 -21.70
C GLN A 243 -5.77 -25.72 -22.18
N VAL A 244 -6.79 -24.96 -21.78
CA VAL A 244 -8.18 -25.16 -22.24
C VAL A 244 -8.28 -24.95 -23.75
N ARG A 245 -7.63 -23.90 -24.28
CA ARG A 245 -7.56 -23.62 -25.73
C ARG A 245 -6.82 -24.72 -26.50
N GLN A 246 -5.63 -25.10 -26.07
CA GLN A 246 -4.78 -26.10 -26.73
C GLN A 246 -5.44 -27.47 -26.77
N ARG A 247 -6.07 -27.89 -25.66
CA ARG A 247 -6.76 -29.18 -25.59
C ARG A 247 -8.16 -29.14 -26.24
N GLY A 248 -8.62 -27.97 -26.68
CA GLY A 248 -9.92 -27.79 -27.33
C GLY A 248 -11.11 -28.11 -26.44
N TRP A 249 -10.98 -28.00 -25.11
CA TRP A 249 -12.04 -28.42 -24.17
C TRP A 249 -13.34 -27.63 -24.31
N LEU A 250 -13.24 -26.36 -24.71
CA LEU A 250 -14.38 -25.47 -24.95
C LEU A 250 -14.65 -25.24 -26.45
N ASP A 251 -13.98 -25.99 -27.33
CA ASP A 251 -14.12 -25.87 -28.78
C ASP A 251 -15.16 -26.88 -29.31
N PRO A 252 -16.23 -26.42 -29.98
CA PRO A 252 -17.28 -27.30 -30.51
C PRO A 252 -16.79 -28.25 -31.60
N ALA A 253 -15.78 -27.87 -32.39
CA ALA A 253 -15.29 -28.67 -33.51
C ALA A 253 -14.29 -29.73 -33.06
N ARG A 254 -13.44 -29.43 -32.08
CA ARG A 254 -12.35 -30.34 -31.65
C ARG A 254 -12.79 -31.39 -30.64
N ARG A 255 -13.53 -31.00 -29.59
CA ARG A 255 -13.96 -31.91 -28.51
C ARG A 255 -15.37 -31.59 -28.02
N PRO A 256 -16.42 -31.92 -28.80
CA PRO A 256 -17.81 -31.60 -28.46
C PRO A 256 -18.27 -32.27 -27.16
N ALA A 257 -17.82 -33.50 -26.87
CA ALA A 257 -18.18 -34.21 -25.64
C ALA A 257 -17.69 -33.50 -24.38
N ALA A 258 -16.43 -33.04 -24.37
CA ALA A 258 -15.85 -32.30 -23.24
C ALA A 258 -16.56 -30.94 -23.05
N ARG A 259 -16.80 -30.21 -24.16
CA ARG A 259 -17.52 -28.93 -24.12
C ARG A 259 -18.92 -29.08 -23.57
N ASN A 260 -19.69 -30.06 -24.04
CA ASN A 260 -21.06 -30.28 -23.60
C ASN A 260 -21.11 -30.72 -22.13
N TRP A 261 -20.13 -31.53 -21.68
CA TRP A 261 -20.01 -31.88 -20.27
C TRP A 261 -19.74 -30.65 -19.41
N ILE A 262 -18.76 -29.81 -19.78
CA ILE A 262 -18.43 -28.56 -19.06
C ILE A 262 -19.64 -27.61 -19.05
N ARG A 263 -20.31 -27.43 -20.20
CA ARG A 263 -21.53 -26.62 -20.30
C ARG A 263 -22.59 -27.08 -19.31
N LYS A 264 -22.82 -28.39 -19.18
CA LYS A 264 -23.76 -28.95 -18.20
C LYS A 264 -23.31 -28.68 -16.75
N GLN A 265 -22.01 -28.68 -16.46
CA GLN A 265 -21.50 -28.35 -15.13
C GLN A 265 -21.65 -26.86 -14.76
N LEU A 266 -21.56 -25.95 -15.73
CA LEU A 266 -21.62 -24.50 -15.49
C LEU A 266 -23.06 -23.96 -15.56
N GLN A 267 -23.79 -24.29 -16.63
CA GLN A 267 -25.06 -23.65 -16.98
C GLN A 267 -26.15 -23.89 -15.92
N GLY A 268 -26.15 -25.04 -15.25
CA GLY A 268 -27.12 -25.34 -14.18
C GLY A 268 -26.98 -24.45 -12.94
N LYS A 269 -25.81 -23.84 -12.72
CA LYS A 269 -25.52 -23.04 -11.51
C LYS A 269 -25.69 -21.53 -11.73
N MET A 270 -25.85 -21.11 -12.98
CA MET A 270 -25.88 -19.71 -13.38
C MET A 270 -27.32 -19.21 -13.57
N GLY A 271 -27.51 -17.90 -13.48
CA GLY A 271 -28.80 -17.26 -13.74
C GLY A 271 -29.18 -17.25 -15.23
N ALA A 272 -30.37 -16.72 -15.52
CA ALA A 272 -30.90 -16.61 -16.88
C ALA A 272 -30.08 -15.66 -17.79
N ASP A 273 -29.23 -14.84 -17.20
CA ASP A 273 -28.29 -13.92 -17.85
C ASP A 273 -27.03 -14.61 -18.40
N TYR A 274 -26.77 -15.87 -18.04
CA TYR A 274 -25.61 -16.62 -18.51
C TYR A 274 -25.89 -17.40 -19.80
N LYS A 275 -25.19 -17.02 -20.87
CA LYS A 275 -25.17 -17.75 -22.15
C LYS A 275 -23.76 -18.28 -22.41
N PHE A 276 -23.60 -19.60 -22.30
CA PHE A 276 -22.30 -20.28 -22.39
C PHE A 276 -21.50 -19.92 -23.66
N ASP A 277 -22.19 -19.79 -24.80
CA ASP A 277 -21.58 -19.61 -26.13
C ASP A 277 -21.21 -18.15 -26.44
N ASP A 278 -21.86 -17.19 -25.79
CA ASP A 278 -21.67 -15.76 -26.04
C ASP A 278 -20.52 -15.18 -25.19
N LEU A 279 -20.01 -15.96 -24.23
CA LEU A 279 -19.01 -15.52 -23.26
C LEU A 279 -17.60 -15.93 -23.67
N PRO A 280 -16.59 -15.10 -23.33
CA PRO A 280 -15.21 -15.40 -23.69
C PRO A 280 -14.69 -16.63 -22.97
N LEU A 281 -13.67 -17.24 -23.59
CA LEU A 281 -12.98 -18.43 -23.08
C LEU A 281 -12.46 -18.22 -21.65
N GLU A 282 -11.96 -17.02 -21.36
CA GLU A 282 -11.39 -16.61 -20.08
C GLU A 282 -12.43 -16.70 -18.96
N TYR A 283 -13.67 -16.26 -19.21
CA TYR A 283 -14.76 -16.28 -18.22
C TYR A 283 -15.19 -17.72 -17.90
N ASN A 284 -15.43 -18.54 -18.92
CA ASN A 284 -15.80 -19.95 -18.73
C ASN A 284 -14.68 -20.76 -18.07
N THR A 285 -13.42 -20.43 -18.35
CA THR A 285 -12.25 -21.02 -17.67
C THR A 285 -12.18 -20.59 -16.19
N TRP A 286 -12.48 -19.32 -15.90
CA TRP A 286 -12.55 -18.82 -14.53
C TRP A 286 -13.66 -19.51 -13.73
N LEU A 287 -14.84 -19.74 -14.30
CA LEU A 287 -15.92 -20.48 -13.63
C LEU A 287 -15.52 -21.93 -13.31
N LEU A 288 -14.79 -22.61 -14.19
CA LEU A 288 -14.24 -23.94 -13.90
C LEU A 288 -13.22 -23.89 -12.76
N PHE A 289 -12.33 -22.89 -12.79
CA PHE A 289 -11.36 -22.67 -11.73
C PHE A 289 -12.03 -22.42 -10.38
N ARG A 290 -13.10 -21.62 -10.36
CA ARG A 290 -13.91 -21.38 -9.16
C ARG A 290 -14.43 -22.68 -8.54
N GLN A 291 -14.97 -23.60 -9.34
CA GLN A 291 -15.46 -24.89 -8.83
C GLN A 291 -14.34 -25.72 -8.16
N LEU A 292 -13.11 -25.65 -8.68
CA LEU A 292 -11.96 -26.27 -8.04
C LEU A 292 -11.63 -25.61 -6.69
N VAL A 293 -11.66 -24.28 -6.62
CA VAL A 293 -11.42 -23.53 -5.39
C VAL A 293 -12.49 -23.86 -4.34
N ASP A 294 -13.75 -24.01 -4.74
CA ASP A 294 -14.86 -24.35 -3.83
C ASP A 294 -14.64 -25.70 -3.15
N ILE A 295 -14.17 -26.70 -3.90
CA ILE A 295 -13.82 -28.01 -3.35
C ILE A 295 -12.69 -27.85 -2.33
N ILE A 296 -11.61 -27.16 -2.69
CA ILE A 296 -10.45 -26.98 -1.82
C ILE A 296 -10.83 -26.23 -0.53
N LEU A 297 -11.51 -25.11 -0.65
CA LEU A 297 -11.80 -24.21 0.47
C LEU A 297 -12.79 -24.82 1.47
N LEU A 298 -13.84 -25.49 0.99
CA LEU A 298 -14.81 -26.14 1.87
C LEU A 298 -14.23 -27.38 2.55
N ASN A 299 -13.42 -28.18 1.84
CA ASN A 299 -12.76 -29.32 2.45
C ASN A 299 -11.67 -28.91 3.44
N ASP A 300 -10.89 -27.86 3.15
CA ASP A 300 -9.93 -27.29 4.09
C ASP A 300 -10.59 -26.84 5.39
N PHE A 301 -11.68 -26.09 5.30
CA PHE A 301 -12.40 -25.59 6.47
C PHE A 301 -13.00 -26.71 7.31
N LEU A 302 -13.71 -27.66 6.68
CA LEU A 302 -14.34 -28.76 7.42
C LEU A 302 -13.27 -29.69 8.03
N ALA A 303 -12.18 -29.97 7.32
CA ALA A 303 -11.09 -30.80 7.82
C ALA A 303 -10.45 -30.18 9.07
N TYR A 304 -10.26 -28.85 9.08
CA TYR A 304 -9.81 -28.13 10.26
C TYR A 304 -10.78 -28.27 11.43
N CYS A 305 -12.09 -28.08 11.21
CA CYS A 305 -13.10 -28.27 12.25
C CYS A 305 -13.11 -29.71 12.81
N MET A 306 -13.03 -30.72 11.94
CA MET A 306 -12.99 -32.13 12.36
C MET A 306 -11.72 -32.45 13.14
N PHE A 307 -10.56 -31.93 12.73
CA PHE A 307 -9.32 -32.03 13.49
C PHE A 307 -9.44 -31.37 14.88
N ALA A 308 -10.04 -30.18 14.93
CA ALA A 308 -10.24 -29.43 16.16
C ALA A 308 -11.17 -30.18 17.13
N PHE A 309 -12.30 -30.70 16.65
CA PHE A 309 -13.23 -31.49 17.48
C PHE A 309 -12.64 -32.85 17.89
N ALA A 310 -11.87 -33.52 17.04
CA ALA A 310 -11.17 -34.75 17.41
C ALA A 310 -10.14 -34.50 18.52
N SER A 311 -9.58 -33.29 18.55
CA SER A 311 -8.59 -32.82 19.52
C SER A 311 -9.18 -32.11 20.74
N PHE A 312 -10.52 -32.10 20.88
CA PHE A 312 -11.20 -31.46 21.99
C PHE A 312 -10.76 -32.03 23.34
N ARG A 313 -10.34 -31.14 24.23
CA ARG A 313 -10.05 -31.45 25.63
C ARG A 313 -10.45 -30.28 26.52
N VAL A 314 -10.94 -30.60 27.72
CA VAL A 314 -11.11 -29.61 28.78
C VAL A 314 -9.93 -29.79 29.73
N PRO A 315 -8.95 -28.86 29.78
CA PRO A 315 -7.87 -28.90 30.75
C PRO A 315 -8.42 -28.95 32.17
N THR A 316 -7.89 -29.80 33.03
CA THR A 316 -8.36 -29.96 34.42
C THR A 316 -7.67 -29.01 35.39
N ASP A 317 -6.55 -28.43 34.97
CA ASP A 317 -5.60 -27.74 35.86
C ASP A 317 -5.83 -26.22 35.91
N LEU A 318 -6.95 -25.74 35.34
CA LEU A 318 -7.26 -24.31 35.22
C LEU A 318 -8.44 -23.93 36.12
N HIS A 319 -8.36 -22.73 36.68
CA HIS A 319 -9.46 -22.17 37.47
C HIS A 319 -10.71 -21.97 36.60
N SER A 320 -11.91 -22.14 37.19
CA SER A 320 -13.21 -22.00 36.50
C SER A 320 -13.36 -20.66 35.77
N PHE A 321 -12.80 -19.59 36.34
CA PHE A 321 -12.75 -18.27 35.70
C PHE A 321 -11.97 -18.27 34.37
N VAL A 322 -10.83 -18.96 34.31
CA VAL A 322 -10.01 -19.07 33.09
C VAL A 322 -10.72 -19.91 32.03
N HIS A 323 -11.48 -20.93 32.45
CA HIS A 323 -12.38 -21.66 31.56
C HIS A 323 -13.44 -20.75 30.95
N ALA A 324 -14.13 -19.95 31.77
CA ALA A 324 -15.12 -19.00 31.28
C ALA A 324 -14.51 -18.01 30.28
N LEU A 325 -13.35 -17.44 30.59
CA LEU A 325 -12.66 -16.50 29.71
C LEU A 325 -12.26 -17.14 28.36
N ARG A 326 -11.78 -18.39 28.37
CA ARG A 326 -11.45 -19.12 27.13
C ARG A 326 -12.65 -19.34 26.23
N TRP A 327 -13.80 -19.72 26.80
CA TRP A 327 -15.01 -19.94 26.02
C TRP A 327 -15.58 -18.63 25.49
N ILE A 328 -15.68 -17.60 26.34
CA ILE A 328 -16.18 -16.28 25.94
C ILE A 328 -15.28 -15.67 24.87
N GLY A 329 -13.97 -15.64 25.10
CA GLY A 329 -13.00 -15.12 24.15
C GLY A 329 -12.97 -15.92 22.85
N GLY A 330 -13.05 -17.24 22.94
CA GLY A 330 -13.08 -18.12 21.78
C GLY A 330 -14.32 -17.92 20.90
N ILE A 331 -15.51 -17.85 21.51
CA ILE A 331 -16.77 -17.57 20.81
C ILE A 331 -16.73 -16.17 20.18
N PHE A 332 -16.27 -15.17 20.93
CA PHE A 332 -16.12 -13.81 20.42
C PHE A 332 -15.24 -13.78 19.15
N LEU A 333 -14.08 -14.44 19.17
CA LEU A 333 -13.17 -14.49 18.03
C LEU A 333 -13.78 -15.20 16.81
N ILE A 334 -14.60 -16.23 17.02
CA ILE A 334 -15.33 -16.91 15.93
C ILE A 334 -16.39 -15.99 15.33
N VAL A 335 -17.21 -15.34 16.16
CA VAL A 335 -18.25 -14.41 15.69
C VAL A 335 -17.62 -13.23 14.95
N PHE A 336 -16.56 -12.64 15.51
CA PHE A 336 -15.79 -11.59 14.86
C PHE A 336 -15.23 -12.04 13.51
N ASN A 337 -14.73 -13.28 13.41
CA ASN A 337 -14.23 -13.82 12.16
C ASN A 337 -15.32 -13.97 11.08
N LEU A 338 -16.50 -14.46 11.48
CA LEU A 338 -17.64 -14.58 10.57
C LEU A 338 -18.04 -13.22 10.03
N TRP A 339 -18.14 -12.20 10.90
CA TRP A 339 -18.44 -10.83 10.51
C TRP A 339 -17.41 -10.26 9.52
N VAL A 340 -16.11 -10.39 9.82
CA VAL A 340 -15.04 -9.95 8.91
C VAL A 340 -15.16 -10.64 7.55
N LYS A 341 -15.44 -11.95 7.51
CA LYS A 341 -15.56 -12.71 6.26
C LYS A 341 -16.80 -12.31 5.46
N THR A 342 -17.95 -12.13 6.10
CA THR A 342 -19.18 -11.71 5.41
C THR A 342 -19.04 -10.32 4.81
N GLU A 343 -18.45 -9.38 5.56
CA GLU A 343 -18.20 -8.02 5.07
C GLU A 343 -17.17 -8.02 3.92
N ALA A 344 -16.08 -8.77 4.07
CA ALA A 344 -15.06 -8.84 3.02
C ALA A 344 -15.63 -9.43 1.71
N HIS A 345 -16.45 -10.48 1.80
CA HIS A 345 -17.14 -11.05 0.65
C HIS A 345 -18.15 -10.08 0.04
N HIS A 346 -18.87 -9.31 0.87
CA HIS A 346 -19.83 -8.32 0.39
C HIS A 346 -19.17 -7.20 -0.41
N VAL A 347 -17.96 -6.76 -0.04
CA VAL A 347 -17.20 -5.70 -0.73
C VAL A 347 -16.56 -6.22 -2.01
N VAL A 348 -15.83 -7.33 -1.92
CA VAL A 348 -15.02 -7.85 -3.04
C VAL A 348 -15.86 -8.60 -4.08
N LYS A 349 -17.01 -9.14 -3.65
CA LYS A 349 -17.86 -10.07 -4.40
C LYS A 349 -17.09 -11.30 -4.90
N ASP A 350 -17.80 -12.22 -5.54
CA ASP A 350 -17.22 -13.45 -6.10
C ASP A 350 -16.03 -13.19 -7.04
N TYR A 351 -16.05 -12.07 -7.77
CA TYR A 351 -15.00 -11.75 -8.72
C TYR A 351 -13.63 -11.65 -8.05
N GLY A 352 -13.47 -10.84 -6.99
CA GLY A 352 -12.17 -10.76 -6.31
C GLY A 352 -11.94 -11.89 -5.31
N TRP A 353 -13.00 -12.50 -4.74
CA TRP A 353 -12.85 -13.65 -3.84
C TRP A 353 -12.20 -14.86 -4.54
N TYR A 354 -12.46 -15.02 -5.85
CA TYR A 354 -11.91 -16.08 -6.69
C TYR A 354 -10.82 -15.62 -7.66
N TRP A 355 -10.11 -14.52 -7.35
CA TRP A 355 -9.01 -13.98 -8.17
C TRP A 355 -9.37 -13.86 -9.67
N GLY A 356 -10.55 -13.33 -9.97
CA GLY A 356 -11.05 -13.18 -11.35
C GLY A 356 -10.18 -12.25 -12.21
N ASP A 357 -9.49 -11.30 -11.58
CA ASP A 357 -8.51 -10.39 -12.17
C ASP A 357 -7.29 -11.11 -12.79
N VAL A 358 -7.05 -12.36 -12.40
CA VAL A 358 -6.05 -13.24 -13.02
C VAL A 358 -6.50 -13.73 -14.42
N PHE A 359 -7.79 -13.62 -14.77
CA PHE A 359 -8.37 -14.10 -16.01
C PHE A 359 -8.83 -12.98 -16.95
N PHE A 360 -9.55 -12.00 -16.43
CA PHE A 360 -10.07 -10.86 -17.19
C PHE A 360 -10.17 -9.63 -16.28
N GLU A 361 -10.17 -8.44 -16.86
CA GLU A 361 -10.28 -7.18 -16.12
C GLU A 361 -11.75 -6.84 -15.88
N ARG A 362 -12.05 -6.23 -14.74
CA ARG A 362 -13.35 -5.66 -14.39
C ARG A 362 -13.12 -4.26 -13.85
N GLY A 363 -14.11 -3.36 -14.00
CA GLY A 363 -14.05 -2.00 -13.47
C GLY A 363 -13.68 -1.96 -11.98
N ALA A 364 -13.17 -0.80 -11.53
CA ALA A 364 -12.59 -0.63 -10.20
C ALA A 364 -13.54 -1.09 -9.07
N LEU A 365 -13.01 -1.90 -8.15
CA LEU A 365 -13.67 -2.22 -6.90
C LEU A 365 -13.57 -1.02 -5.97
N ILE A 366 -14.71 -0.57 -5.44
CA ILE A 366 -14.74 0.43 -4.38
C ILE A 366 -14.52 -0.33 -3.08
N PHE A 367 -13.33 -0.14 -2.49
CA PHE A 367 -12.98 -0.75 -1.21
C PHE A 367 -13.55 0.08 -0.06
N ASP A 368 -14.69 -0.38 0.49
CA ASP A 368 -15.34 0.22 1.65
C ASP A 368 -15.30 -0.75 2.86
N GLY A 369 -15.63 -0.27 4.07
CA GLY A 369 -15.88 -1.12 5.24
C GLY A 369 -14.60 -1.70 5.87
N VAL A 370 -14.51 -3.03 6.04
CA VAL A 370 -13.36 -3.66 6.74
C VAL A 370 -12.03 -3.42 6.02
N PHE A 371 -12.06 -3.17 4.70
CA PHE A 371 -10.88 -2.79 3.91
C PHE A 371 -10.33 -1.40 4.25
N GLU A 372 -11.10 -0.54 4.92
CA GLU A 372 -10.60 0.73 5.48
C GLU A 372 -9.77 0.49 6.75
N MET A 373 -10.14 -0.53 7.55
CA MET A 373 -9.46 -0.85 8.80
C MET A 373 -8.19 -1.66 8.58
N ALA A 374 -8.20 -2.56 7.60
CA ALA A 374 -7.03 -3.38 7.26
C ALA A 374 -6.94 -3.56 5.73
N PRO A 375 -5.75 -3.40 5.12
CA PRO A 375 -5.59 -3.52 3.67
C PRO A 375 -5.89 -4.93 3.14
N HIS A 376 -5.71 -5.94 3.99
CA HIS A 376 -5.85 -7.36 3.66
C HIS A 376 -6.65 -8.08 4.74
N PRO A 377 -7.94 -7.74 4.92
CA PRO A 377 -8.71 -8.17 6.08
C PRO A 377 -8.93 -9.69 6.11
N MET A 378 -9.04 -10.33 4.93
CA MET A 378 -9.13 -11.80 4.83
C MET A 378 -7.87 -12.51 5.31
N TYR A 379 -6.71 -11.86 5.19
CA TYR A 379 -5.41 -12.45 5.46
C TYR A 379 -4.87 -12.11 6.84
N SER A 380 -5.24 -10.95 7.41
CA SER A 380 -4.79 -10.51 8.73
C SER A 380 -5.77 -10.91 9.84
N VAL A 381 -6.91 -10.21 9.93
CA VAL A 381 -7.93 -10.41 10.97
C VAL A 381 -8.85 -11.60 10.65
N GLY A 382 -8.89 -12.02 9.39
CA GLY A 382 -9.68 -13.15 8.87
C GLY A 382 -9.26 -14.54 9.36
N TYR A 383 -8.22 -14.66 10.20
CA TYR A 383 -7.83 -15.90 10.88
C TYR A 383 -8.17 -15.93 12.38
N ALA A 384 -8.77 -14.87 12.93
CA ALA A 384 -9.19 -14.81 14.33
C ALA A 384 -10.01 -16.04 14.77
N GLY A 385 -10.87 -16.58 13.88
CA GLY A 385 -11.70 -17.75 14.17
C GLY A 385 -10.91 -19.04 14.41
N TYR A 386 -9.73 -19.20 13.80
CA TYR A 386 -8.86 -20.35 14.04
C TYR A 386 -8.29 -20.30 15.46
N TYR A 387 -7.86 -19.12 15.89
CA TYR A 387 -7.43 -18.89 17.27
C TYR A 387 -8.57 -19.07 18.26
N GLY A 388 -9.77 -18.57 17.92
CA GLY A 388 -10.97 -18.77 18.72
C GLY A 388 -11.32 -20.24 18.92
N LEU A 389 -11.31 -21.03 17.84
CA LEU A 389 -11.58 -22.46 17.93
C LEU A 389 -10.50 -23.21 18.73
N SER A 390 -9.22 -22.87 18.54
CA SER A 390 -8.12 -23.45 19.33
C SER A 390 -8.27 -23.16 20.82
N MET A 391 -8.78 -21.98 21.18
CA MET A 391 -9.02 -21.55 22.56
C MET A 391 -10.16 -22.33 23.21
N ILE A 392 -11.27 -22.55 22.49
CA ILE A 392 -12.40 -23.38 22.95
C ILE A 392 -11.92 -24.82 23.15
N VAL A 393 -11.29 -25.39 22.13
CA VAL A 393 -10.81 -26.78 22.08
C VAL A 393 -9.71 -27.07 23.11
N GLY A 394 -8.94 -26.05 23.52
CA GLY A 394 -7.93 -26.17 24.57
C GLY A 394 -6.72 -27.00 24.19
N SER A 395 -6.43 -27.15 22.90
CA SER A 395 -5.41 -28.08 22.38
C SER A 395 -4.27 -27.35 21.68
N TYR A 396 -3.03 -27.59 22.12
CA TYR A 396 -1.84 -27.01 21.50
C TYR A 396 -1.63 -27.45 20.05
N PRO A 397 -1.81 -28.74 19.67
CA PRO A 397 -1.81 -29.14 18.26
C PRO A 397 -2.73 -28.29 17.38
N VAL A 398 -3.91 -27.94 17.87
CA VAL A 398 -4.87 -27.10 17.13
C VAL A 398 -4.39 -25.67 17.06
N LEU A 399 -3.81 -25.13 18.13
CA LEU A 399 -3.18 -23.81 18.12
C LEU A 399 -2.02 -23.74 17.11
N PHE A 400 -1.11 -24.71 17.13
CA PHE A 400 0.03 -24.73 16.19
C PHE A 400 -0.42 -24.96 14.75
N ALA A 401 -1.41 -25.82 14.50
CA ALA A 401 -2.01 -25.96 13.18
C ALA A 401 -2.64 -24.65 12.70
N SER A 402 -3.28 -23.89 13.60
CA SER A 402 -3.85 -22.58 13.32
C SER A 402 -2.79 -21.54 12.96
N LEU A 403 -1.69 -21.51 13.73
CA LEU A 403 -0.53 -20.65 13.46
C LEU A 403 0.12 -21.00 12.11
N ALA A 404 0.32 -22.29 11.84
CA ALA A 404 0.87 -22.75 10.57
C ALA A 404 -0.03 -22.42 9.38
N ALA A 405 -1.35 -22.56 9.54
CA ALA A 405 -2.33 -22.19 8.51
C ALA A 405 -2.30 -20.69 8.22
N HIS A 406 -2.23 -19.86 9.25
CA HIS A 406 -2.14 -18.41 9.11
C HIS A 406 -0.79 -17.98 8.48
N ALA A 407 0.32 -18.60 8.88
CA ALA A 407 1.63 -18.36 8.27
C ALA A 407 1.65 -18.76 6.78
N ALA A 408 1.07 -19.91 6.44
CA ALA A 408 0.94 -20.36 5.05
C ALA A 408 0.07 -19.40 4.22
N GLN A 409 -0.95 -18.80 4.84
CA GLN A 409 -1.74 -17.75 4.21
C GLN A 409 -0.93 -16.48 3.93
N PHE A 410 -0.13 -16.01 4.90
CA PHE A 410 0.77 -14.88 4.67
C PHE A 410 1.83 -15.18 3.61
N ALA A 411 2.29 -16.43 3.53
CA ALA A 411 3.17 -16.86 2.45
C ALA A 411 2.45 -16.75 1.08
N PHE A 412 1.20 -17.19 0.98
CA PHE A 412 0.40 -17.01 -0.25
C PHE A 412 0.25 -15.52 -0.64
N LEU A 413 -0.07 -14.66 0.33
CA LEU A 413 -0.17 -13.21 0.13
C LEU A 413 1.15 -12.62 -0.40
N ASN A 414 2.28 -12.95 0.22
CA ASN A 414 3.59 -12.38 -0.14
C ASN A 414 4.16 -12.95 -1.44
N PHE A 415 4.00 -14.25 -1.70
CA PHE A 415 4.63 -14.91 -2.85
C PHE A 415 3.78 -14.87 -4.12
N PHE A 416 2.45 -14.77 -4.01
CA PHE A 416 1.57 -14.73 -5.16
C PHE A 416 0.80 -13.42 -5.28
N GLU A 417 0.00 -13.07 -4.28
CA GLU A 417 -1.03 -12.04 -4.43
C GLU A 417 -0.45 -10.62 -4.51
N ASN A 418 0.46 -10.24 -3.60
CA ASN A 418 1.17 -8.96 -3.66
C ASN A 418 1.94 -8.80 -5.00
N PRO A 419 2.73 -9.80 -5.46
CA PRO A 419 3.33 -9.78 -6.79
C PRO A 419 2.33 -9.75 -7.95
N HIS A 420 1.12 -10.27 -7.78
CA HIS A 420 0.06 -10.16 -8.79
C HIS A 420 -0.53 -8.76 -8.83
N ILE A 421 -0.95 -8.23 -7.68
CA ILE A 421 -1.48 -6.87 -7.53
C ILE A 421 -0.50 -5.86 -8.11
N ALA A 422 0.80 -5.98 -7.78
CA ALA A 422 1.82 -5.09 -8.31
C ALA A 422 1.97 -5.15 -9.85
N ARG A 423 1.66 -6.29 -10.48
CA ARG A 423 1.71 -6.44 -11.95
C ARG A 423 0.44 -5.94 -12.64
N THR A 424 -0.72 -6.13 -12.02
CA THR A 424 -2.02 -5.78 -12.59
C THR A 424 -2.37 -4.32 -12.34
N TYR A 425 -2.13 -3.84 -11.11
CA TYR A 425 -2.56 -2.52 -10.62
C TYR A 425 -1.40 -1.59 -10.26
N GLY A 426 -0.18 -2.13 -10.08
CA GLY A 426 0.98 -1.29 -9.78
C GLY A 426 1.34 -0.38 -10.95
N GLN A 427 1.68 0.88 -10.65
CA GLN A 427 2.27 1.77 -11.64
C GLN A 427 3.53 1.10 -12.19
N ARG A 428 3.62 0.96 -13.52
CA ARG A 428 4.84 0.47 -14.18
C ARG A 428 5.95 1.46 -13.93
N LYS A 429 6.72 1.26 -12.86
CA LYS A 429 7.98 1.98 -12.67
C LYS A 429 8.89 1.56 -13.83
N PRO A 430 9.28 2.46 -14.74
CA PRO A 430 10.24 2.10 -15.77
C PRO A 430 11.50 1.56 -15.06
N LEU A 431 11.90 0.33 -15.40
CA LEU A 431 13.04 -0.37 -14.79
C LEU A 431 14.37 0.39 -14.92
N SER A 432 14.36 1.45 -15.70
CA SER A 432 15.24 2.58 -15.54
C SER A 432 14.54 3.77 -16.19
N ALA A 433 13.93 4.67 -15.41
CA ALA A 433 14.02 6.07 -15.79
C ALA A 433 15.50 6.42 -15.64
N ARG A 434 16.30 6.08 -16.66
CA ARG A 434 17.60 6.71 -16.84
C ARG A 434 17.22 8.17 -17.01
N THR A 435 17.40 8.96 -15.96
CA THR A 435 17.41 10.40 -16.10
C THR A 435 18.37 10.65 -17.25
N PRO A 436 17.93 11.21 -18.39
CA PRO A 436 18.85 11.51 -19.46
C PRO A 436 19.94 12.37 -18.83
N ILE A 437 21.19 11.95 -18.97
CA ILE A 437 22.29 12.89 -18.81
C ILE A 437 21.93 13.98 -19.81
N GLN A 438 21.60 15.18 -19.33
CA GLN A 438 21.61 16.35 -20.19
C GLN A 438 23.05 16.44 -20.69
N GLU A 439 23.33 15.81 -21.83
CA GLU A 439 24.39 16.23 -22.70
C GLU A 439 24.07 17.69 -22.96
N LYS A 440 24.77 18.56 -22.25
CA LYS A 440 24.90 19.94 -22.67
C LYS A 440 25.34 19.85 -24.12
N LEU A 441 24.44 20.20 -25.03
CA LEU A 441 24.76 20.57 -26.40
C LEU A 441 26.03 21.42 -26.31
N GLN A 442 27.17 20.84 -26.67
CA GLN A 442 28.31 21.62 -27.09
C GLN A 442 27.82 22.23 -28.41
N SER A 443 27.46 23.50 -28.36
CA SER A 443 27.24 24.27 -29.57
C SER A 443 28.47 24.07 -30.47
N PRO A 444 28.31 23.68 -31.75
CA PRO A 444 29.44 23.54 -32.63
C PRO A 444 30.11 24.91 -32.74
N VAL A 445 31.38 24.97 -32.32
CA VAL A 445 32.26 26.07 -32.67
C VAL A 445 32.43 25.97 -34.17
N VAL A 446 31.81 26.90 -34.90
CA VAL A 446 32.14 27.14 -36.30
C VAL A 446 33.55 27.72 -36.30
N GLU A 447 34.52 26.89 -36.71
CA GLU A 447 35.84 27.33 -37.13
C GLU A 447 35.67 28.28 -38.32
N ALA A 448 35.92 29.56 -38.09
CA ALA A 448 36.32 30.46 -39.16
C ALA A 448 37.85 30.50 -39.18
N GLU A 449 38.42 29.88 -40.20
CA GLU A 449 39.86 29.87 -40.46
C GLU A 449 40.42 31.29 -40.55
N THR A 450 41.57 31.52 -39.93
CA THR A 450 42.58 32.44 -40.48
C THR A 450 43.97 31.90 -40.11
N PRO A 451 44.87 31.70 -41.08
CA PRO A 451 46.17 31.08 -40.84
C PRO A 451 47.22 32.15 -40.49
N HIS A 452 48.09 31.86 -39.52
CA HIS A 452 49.55 31.76 -39.73
C HIS A 452 50.36 31.85 -38.41
N ARG A 453 51.00 30.71 -38.09
CA ARG A 453 52.45 30.48 -37.87
C ARG A 453 53.25 31.30 -36.82
N ARG A 454 53.88 30.51 -35.92
CA ARG A 454 55.20 30.66 -35.23
C ARG A 454 55.32 31.79 -34.18
N ALA A 455 56.03 31.68 -33.06
CA ALA A 455 56.94 30.69 -32.48
C ALA A 455 57.07 30.94 -30.96
N GLU A 456 57.42 29.87 -30.22
CA GLU A 456 58.34 29.75 -29.07
C GLU A 456 58.34 30.72 -27.86
N SER A 457 58.42 30.09 -26.66
CA SER A 457 59.15 30.39 -25.39
C SER A 457 59.35 31.85 -24.94
N GLU A 458 59.33 32.27 -23.67
CA GLU A 458 59.68 31.63 -22.38
C GLU A 458 59.51 32.69 -21.26
N SER A 459 59.28 32.25 -20.01
CA SER A 459 59.61 32.98 -18.73
C SER A 459 58.89 34.33 -18.48
N ASP A 460 58.77 34.93 -17.29
CA ASP A 460 59.20 34.64 -15.93
C ASP A 460 58.40 35.56 -14.97
N THR A 461 58.10 35.05 -13.78
CA THR A 461 58.29 35.64 -12.44
C THR A 461 57.79 37.07 -12.03
N ALA A 462 57.39 37.14 -10.74
CA ALA A 462 57.28 38.27 -9.80
C ALA A 462 55.87 38.83 -9.52
N THR A 463 55.23 38.67 -8.35
CA THR A 463 55.50 39.11 -6.95
C THR A 463 54.97 40.53 -6.62
N ALA A 464 54.39 40.66 -5.42
CA ALA A 464 54.17 41.87 -4.58
C ALA A 464 52.70 42.38 -4.51
N VAL A 465 51.99 42.25 -3.37
CA VAL A 465 52.00 43.02 -2.08
C VAL A 465 50.90 44.11 -2.06
N VAL A 466 49.81 43.87 -1.31
CA VAL A 466 49.33 44.58 -0.08
C VAL A 466 48.72 45.98 -0.31
N SER A 467 47.44 46.17 0.06
CA SER A 467 47.02 47.08 1.15
C SER A 467 45.50 47.31 1.21
N GLU A 468 45.04 47.45 2.45
CA GLU A 468 43.70 47.79 2.94
C GLU A 468 43.43 49.30 2.85
N SER A 469 42.15 49.72 2.86
CA SER A 469 41.62 50.65 3.87
C SER A 469 40.16 51.06 3.61
N GLU A 470 39.44 51.21 4.72
CA GLU A 470 38.06 51.65 4.94
C GLU A 470 37.82 53.14 4.62
N ALA A 471 36.55 53.53 4.45
CA ALA A 471 35.92 54.65 5.20
C ALA A 471 34.49 54.99 4.71
N ASP A 472 33.69 55.36 5.69
CA ASP A 472 32.26 55.70 5.72
C ASP A 472 31.83 57.01 5.02
N GLY A 473 30.52 57.12 4.77
CA GLY A 473 29.74 58.29 5.24
C GLY A 473 28.90 59.06 4.22
N ALA A 474 27.57 59.07 4.48
CA ALA A 474 26.58 60.16 4.25
C ALA A 474 26.36 60.67 2.80
N SER A 475 25.23 61.20 2.33
CA SER A 475 23.90 61.58 2.85
C SER A 475 23.00 61.89 1.65
N ASP A 476 21.71 61.60 1.79
CA ASP A 476 20.50 62.27 1.31
C ASP A 476 20.44 63.12 0.02
N SER A 477 19.42 62.75 -0.77
CA SER A 477 18.44 63.61 -1.46
C SER A 477 18.87 64.46 -2.65
N GLU A 478 18.49 64.06 -3.88
CA GLU A 478 17.54 64.83 -4.70
C GLU A 478 17.03 64.01 -5.90
N CYS A 479 15.73 64.08 -6.16
CA CYS A 479 15.08 63.47 -7.33
C CYS A 479 15.39 64.29 -8.59
N THR A 480 16.02 63.67 -9.59
CA THR A 480 16.09 64.22 -10.95
C THR A 480 15.61 63.18 -11.96
N PHE A 481 14.62 63.58 -12.75
CA PHE A 481 14.03 62.80 -13.83
C PHE A 481 14.98 62.81 -15.04
N ILE A 482 15.48 61.64 -15.49
CA ILE A 482 16.18 61.46 -16.77
C ILE A 482 15.69 60.15 -17.42
N PRO A 483 15.38 60.11 -18.74
CA PRO A 483 14.76 58.96 -19.40
C PRO A 483 15.78 57.86 -19.76
N ASP A 484 15.23 56.65 -19.89
CA ASP A 484 15.77 55.38 -20.41
C ASP A 484 17.26 55.28 -20.72
N ARG A 485 17.96 54.50 -19.88
CA ARG A 485 19.25 53.89 -20.22
C ARG A 485 19.28 52.42 -19.78
N GLU A 486 19.48 51.56 -20.78
CA GLU A 486 19.82 50.14 -20.79
C GLU A 486 20.02 49.45 -19.41
N ARG A 487 19.20 48.41 -19.13
CA ARG A 487 19.44 47.50 -18.00
C ARG A 487 20.76 46.73 -18.18
N PRO A 488 21.61 46.64 -17.14
CA PRO A 488 22.88 45.94 -17.22
C PRO A 488 22.70 44.43 -17.36
N ARG A 489 23.48 43.83 -18.27
CA ARG A 489 23.59 42.37 -18.43
C ARG A 489 24.10 41.73 -17.14
N SER A 490 23.42 40.69 -16.68
CA SER A 490 23.82 39.84 -15.55
C SER A 490 25.26 39.31 -15.70
N PRO A 491 26.06 39.23 -14.62
CA PRO A 491 27.44 38.75 -14.72
C PRO A 491 27.47 37.24 -15.04
N LYS A 492 28.22 36.87 -16.08
CA LYS A 492 28.49 35.47 -16.42
C LYS A 492 29.22 34.81 -15.26
N ARG A 493 28.61 33.78 -14.66
CA ARG A 493 29.14 32.99 -13.54
C ARG A 493 30.47 32.34 -13.92
N ALA A 494 31.59 32.90 -13.47
CA ALA A 494 32.91 32.31 -13.63
C ALA A 494 32.96 30.95 -12.91
N LYS A 495 33.30 29.87 -13.63
CA LYS A 495 33.61 28.57 -13.01
C LYS A 495 34.87 28.74 -12.16
N ARG A 496 34.72 28.73 -10.83
CA ARG A 496 35.84 28.74 -9.88
C ARG A 496 36.72 27.50 -10.14
N LYS A 497 38.02 27.69 -10.38
CA LYS A 497 38.97 26.58 -10.54
C LYS A 497 39.03 25.80 -9.21
N MET A 498 38.88 24.47 -9.27
CA MET A 498 39.01 23.60 -8.08
C MET A 498 40.43 23.71 -7.53
N SER A 499 40.57 23.94 -6.22
CA SER A 499 41.90 23.96 -5.58
C SER A 499 42.45 22.54 -5.38
N GLN A 500 43.76 22.41 -5.20
CA GLN A 500 44.39 21.13 -4.84
C GLN A 500 43.81 20.58 -3.52
N HIS A 501 43.43 21.46 -2.59
CA HIS A 501 42.73 21.09 -1.36
C HIS A 501 41.34 20.48 -1.64
N ASP A 502 40.58 21.04 -2.60
CA ASP A 502 39.28 20.51 -3.03
C ASP A 502 39.41 19.16 -3.75
N LEU A 503 40.48 18.96 -4.53
CA LEU A 503 40.78 17.69 -5.19
C LEU A 503 41.17 16.61 -4.16
N LEU A 504 41.99 16.96 -3.17
CA LEU A 504 42.37 16.05 -2.11
C LEU A 504 41.17 15.64 -1.26
N ASN A 505 40.30 16.57 -0.85
CA ASN A 505 39.06 16.22 -0.13
C ASN A 505 38.05 15.41 -0.98
N LYS A 506 38.10 15.53 -2.32
CA LYS A 506 37.21 14.82 -3.25
C LYS A 506 37.67 13.38 -3.51
N TYR A 507 38.97 13.14 -3.62
CA TYR A 507 39.53 11.81 -3.90
C TYR A 507 39.98 11.06 -2.65
N PHE A 508 40.38 11.79 -1.62
CA PHE A 508 40.64 11.30 -0.29
C PHE A 508 39.58 11.92 0.61
N HIS A 509 38.40 11.28 0.65
CA HIS A 509 37.50 11.48 1.78
C HIS A 509 38.34 11.31 3.05
N LYS A 510 38.05 12.04 4.12
CA LYS A 510 38.79 11.94 5.40
C LYS A 510 38.69 10.51 5.93
N ASP A 511 39.49 9.60 5.40
CA ASP A 511 39.36 8.19 5.66
C ASP A 511 39.97 7.90 7.02
N PRO A 512 39.37 6.98 7.79
CA PRO A 512 39.91 6.63 9.09
C PRO A 512 41.28 5.98 8.90
N VAL A 513 42.33 6.65 9.36
CA VAL A 513 43.67 6.07 9.47
C VAL A 513 43.87 5.69 10.94
N GLY A 514 43.64 4.41 11.26
CA GLY A 514 43.52 3.96 12.64
C GLY A 514 42.28 4.56 13.31
N LEU A 515 42.48 5.38 14.36
CA LEU A 515 41.41 6.16 15.03
C LEU A 515 41.42 7.65 14.66
N ARG A 516 42.31 8.08 13.76
CA ARG A 516 42.40 9.48 13.32
C ARG A 516 41.39 9.72 12.19
N ASN A 517 40.69 10.86 12.24
CA ASN A 517 39.63 11.27 11.31
C ASN A 517 38.29 10.50 11.39
N LEU A 518 38.01 9.84 12.53
CA LEU A 518 36.74 9.14 12.73
C LEU A 518 35.53 10.06 12.70
N ASP A 519 34.50 9.66 11.95
CA ASP A 519 33.20 10.31 11.90
C ASP A 519 32.07 9.30 12.21
N LEU A 520 31.48 9.36 13.41
CA LEU A 520 30.41 8.43 13.81
C LEU A 520 29.12 8.55 12.98
N PHE A 521 28.95 9.63 12.23
CA PHE A 521 27.82 9.77 11.29
C PHE A 521 28.10 9.09 9.95
N ARG A 522 29.35 8.69 9.68
CA ARG A 522 29.71 7.81 8.57
C ARG A 522 29.53 6.36 8.97
N ALA A 523 28.77 5.61 8.18
CA ALA A 523 28.39 4.24 8.51
C ALA A 523 29.60 3.29 8.58
N SER A 524 30.61 3.48 7.73
CA SER A 524 31.87 2.71 7.76
C SER A 524 32.61 2.86 9.09
N ASP A 525 32.70 4.09 9.58
CA ASP A 525 33.49 4.44 10.77
C ASP A 525 32.74 4.01 12.04
N PHE A 526 31.41 4.16 12.06
CA PHE A 526 30.57 3.62 13.12
C PHE A 526 30.71 2.09 13.23
N LYS A 527 30.71 1.37 12.09
CA LYS A 527 30.95 -0.09 12.06
C LYS A 527 32.36 -0.43 12.53
N LEU A 528 33.38 0.34 12.17
CA LEU A 528 34.76 0.14 12.62
C LEU A 528 34.86 0.25 14.15
N VAL A 529 34.31 1.32 14.73
CA VAL A 529 34.26 1.51 16.19
C VAL A 529 33.55 0.36 16.87
N LEU A 530 32.45 -0.12 16.28
CA LEU A 530 31.71 -1.26 16.77
C LEU A 530 32.56 -2.54 16.75
N VAL A 531 33.22 -2.87 15.64
CA VAL A 531 34.09 -4.05 15.56
C VAL A 531 35.20 -4.01 16.61
N VAL A 532 35.85 -2.85 16.78
CA VAL A 532 36.88 -2.65 17.81
C VAL A 532 36.31 -2.87 19.22
N LEU A 533 35.13 -2.31 19.51
CA LEU A 533 34.45 -2.47 20.80
C LEU A 533 34.14 -3.95 21.09
N TYR A 534 33.57 -4.68 20.15
CA TYR A 534 33.22 -6.09 20.35
C TYR A 534 34.46 -6.98 20.45
N ALA A 535 35.52 -6.70 19.68
CA ALA A 535 36.80 -7.39 19.83
C ALA A 535 37.39 -7.16 21.23
N GLY A 536 37.35 -5.92 21.73
CA GLY A 536 37.77 -5.59 23.09
C GLY A 536 36.94 -6.31 24.16
N VAL A 537 35.62 -6.32 24.02
CA VAL A 537 34.71 -7.05 24.92
C VAL A 537 34.97 -8.56 24.86
N ALA A 538 35.27 -9.13 23.69
CA ALA A 538 35.60 -10.56 23.57
C ALA A 538 36.90 -10.92 24.30
N VAL A 539 37.93 -10.07 24.20
CA VAL A 539 39.20 -10.27 24.91
C VAL A 539 39.02 -10.15 26.42
N LEU A 540 38.35 -9.09 26.88
CA LEU A 540 38.14 -8.82 28.32
C LEU A 540 37.06 -9.72 28.95
N GLY A 541 36.12 -10.22 28.14
CA GLY A 541 34.97 -11.00 28.58
C GLY A 541 35.29 -12.43 28.99
N SER A 542 36.45 -12.95 28.56
CA SER A 542 36.92 -14.30 28.94
C SER A 542 37.20 -14.48 30.43
N SER A 543 37.31 -13.37 31.17
CA SER A 543 37.58 -13.35 32.61
C SER A 543 36.33 -13.07 33.47
N LEU A 544 35.15 -12.98 32.87
CA LEU A 544 33.91 -12.64 33.60
C LEU A 544 33.28 -13.87 34.28
N PRO A 545 32.72 -13.73 35.50
CA PRO A 545 32.01 -14.82 36.15
C PRO A 545 30.71 -15.16 35.41
N GLN A 546 30.31 -16.44 35.44
CA GLN A 546 29.11 -16.94 34.76
C GLN A 546 27.83 -16.20 35.18
N SER A 547 27.77 -15.72 36.42
CA SER A 547 26.65 -14.93 36.96
C SER A 547 26.49 -13.56 36.31
N ALA A 548 27.54 -13.02 35.67
CA ALA A 548 27.50 -11.72 34.99
C ALA A 548 27.03 -11.81 33.53
N ILE A 549 26.95 -13.01 32.94
CA ILE A 549 26.64 -13.20 31.51
C ILE A 549 25.22 -12.74 31.17
N VAL A 550 24.21 -13.21 31.91
CA VAL A 550 22.80 -12.85 31.64
C VAL A 550 22.54 -11.35 31.85
N PRO A 551 23.00 -10.71 32.95
CA PRO A 551 22.92 -9.25 33.10
C PRO A 551 23.62 -8.48 31.97
N LEU A 552 24.77 -8.96 31.48
CA LEU A 552 25.52 -8.29 30.42
C LEU A 552 24.78 -8.38 29.08
N HIS A 553 24.17 -9.52 28.75
CA HIS A 553 23.30 -9.65 27.58
C HIS A 553 22.03 -8.79 27.68
N PHE A 554 21.46 -8.64 28.88
CA PHE A 554 20.35 -7.72 29.12
C PHE A 554 20.75 -6.27 28.85
N VAL A 555 21.85 -5.80 29.44
CA VAL A 555 22.38 -4.44 29.24
C VAL A 555 22.69 -4.19 27.77
N HIS A 556 23.23 -5.19 27.08
CA HIS A 556 23.51 -5.14 25.65
C HIS A 556 22.25 -4.97 24.79
N ALA A 557 21.21 -5.78 25.04
CA ALA A 557 19.92 -5.66 24.35
C ALA A 557 19.23 -4.31 24.64
N LEU A 558 19.28 -3.87 25.91
CA LEU A 558 18.74 -2.58 26.33
C LEU A 558 19.48 -1.42 25.65
N ALA A 559 20.81 -1.46 25.58
CA ALA A 559 21.62 -0.43 24.95
C ALA A 559 21.27 -0.26 23.46
N TRP A 560 21.14 -1.37 22.71
CA TRP A 560 20.73 -1.31 21.31
C TRP A 560 19.30 -0.82 21.12
N ARG A 561 18.39 -1.22 22.01
CA ARG A 561 17.01 -0.73 21.98
C ARG A 561 16.97 0.77 22.24
N CYS A 562 17.71 1.26 23.23
CA CYS A 562 17.81 2.68 23.54
C CYS A 562 18.46 3.48 22.41
N PHE A 563 19.55 2.97 21.81
CA PHE A 563 20.20 3.60 20.67
C PHE A 563 19.24 3.76 19.48
N HIS A 564 18.56 2.69 19.09
CA HIS A 564 17.66 2.72 17.94
C HIS A 564 16.47 3.65 18.16
N SER A 565 15.86 3.63 19.36
CA SER A 565 14.66 4.42 19.65
C SER A 565 14.97 5.88 19.96
N PHE A 566 15.97 6.16 20.79
CA PHE A 566 16.25 7.51 21.28
C PHE A 566 17.34 8.21 20.49
N VAL A 567 18.48 7.56 20.22
CA VAL A 567 19.62 8.23 19.54
C VAL A 567 19.28 8.51 18.09
N LEU A 568 18.80 7.51 17.33
CA LEU A 568 18.38 7.73 15.94
C LEU A 568 17.17 8.66 15.85
N GLY A 569 16.23 8.56 16.78
CA GLY A 569 15.08 9.48 16.88
C GLY A 569 15.50 10.93 17.12
N TYR A 570 16.49 11.15 17.99
CA TYR A 570 17.05 12.47 18.26
C TYR A 570 17.78 13.03 17.03
N ILE A 571 18.57 12.21 16.34
CA ILE A 571 19.23 12.61 15.08
C ILE A 571 18.20 13.00 14.02
N LEU A 572 17.10 12.25 13.89
CA LEU A 572 16.01 12.59 12.97
C LEU A 572 15.31 13.90 13.35
N LYS A 573 15.07 14.14 14.64
CA LYS A 573 14.50 15.41 15.13
C LYS A 573 15.44 16.58 14.86
N ALA A 574 16.75 16.42 15.11
CA ALA A 574 17.74 17.43 14.78
C ALA A 574 17.81 17.67 13.26
N GLN A 575 17.70 16.62 12.46
CA GLN A 575 17.63 16.72 11.01
C GLN A 575 16.35 17.45 10.54
N SER A 576 15.20 17.25 11.19
CA SER A 576 13.98 17.95 10.81
C SER A 576 14.02 19.44 11.16
N GLN A 577 14.58 19.79 12.32
CA GLN A 577 14.60 21.17 12.82
C GLN A 577 15.72 22.02 12.22
N SER A 578 16.94 21.47 12.11
CA SER A 578 18.13 22.24 11.74
C SER A 578 18.89 21.66 10.55
N LYS A 579 18.37 20.62 9.89
CA LYS A 579 19.09 19.89 8.83
C LYS A 579 20.46 19.40 9.33
N PHE A 580 20.56 19.07 10.62
CA PHE A 580 21.80 18.78 11.32
C PHE A 580 22.71 17.80 10.59
N LEU A 581 22.18 16.64 10.17
CA LEU A 581 22.95 15.59 9.53
C LEU A 581 23.46 16.03 8.16
N VAL A 582 22.63 16.69 7.35
CA VAL A 582 23.05 17.20 6.04
C VAL A 582 24.07 18.32 6.18
N ARG A 583 23.90 19.21 7.17
CA ARG A 583 24.89 20.26 7.49
C ARG A 583 26.20 19.67 7.97
N HIS A 584 26.18 18.59 8.74
CA HIS A 584 27.37 17.85 9.14
C HIS A 584 28.12 17.35 7.89
N PHE A 585 27.43 16.70 6.96
CA PHE A 585 28.07 16.23 5.73
C PHE A 585 28.60 17.40 4.87
N LEU A 586 27.85 18.49 4.71
CA LEU A 586 28.32 19.68 3.98
C LEU A 586 29.54 20.35 4.62
N LYS A 587 29.67 20.27 5.96
CA LYS A 587 30.80 20.85 6.70
C LYS A 587 32.05 19.97 6.63
N HIS A 588 31.88 18.65 6.66
CA HIS A 588 32.98 17.71 6.81
C HIS A 588 33.47 17.13 5.47
N TYR A 589 32.68 17.25 4.40
CA TYR A 589 32.96 16.67 3.08
C TYR A 589 32.79 17.70 1.95
N TYR A 590 33.55 17.53 0.87
CA TYR A 590 33.50 18.42 -0.28
C TYR A 590 32.43 17.97 -1.28
N TYR A 591 31.55 18.90 -1.68
CA TYR A 591 30.59 18.67 -2.76
C TYR A 591 30.69 19.75 -3.84
N PRO A 592 30.67 19.38 -5.15
CA PRO A 592 30.79 20.35 -6.24
C PRO A 592 29.58 21.31 -6.31
N THR A 593 29.85 22.59 -6.57
CA THR A 593 28.81 23.62 -6.72
C THR A 593 27.92 23.33 -7.94
N GLY A 594 26.63 23.08 -7.72
CA GLY A 594 25.66 22.70 -8.76
C GLY A 594 25.03 21.31 -8.57
N GLN A 595 25.71 20.41 -7.83
CA GLN A 595 25.16 19.14 -7.33
C GLN A 595 25.22 19.04 -5.79
N GLY A 596 25.81 20.04 -5.11
CA GLY A 596 26.19 19.93 -3.70
C GLY A 596 25.06 19.70 -2.71
N ASP A 597 23.91 20.35 -2.91
CA ASP A 597 22.76 20.15 -2.02
C ASP A 597 22.15 18.75 -2.19
N SER A 598 22.09 18.23 -3.42
CA SER A 598 21.57 16.88 -3.69
C SER A 598 22.55 15.78 -3.28
N GLY A 599 23.85 15.97 -3.52
CA GLY A 599 24.89 15.01 -3.16
C GLY A 599 25.01 14.81 -1.66
N ALA A 600 25.08 15.91 -0.89
CA ALA A 600 25.18 15.82 0.56
C ALA A 600 23.92 15.23 1.22
N VAL A 601 22.74 15.50 0.64
CA VAL A 601 21.48 14.89 1.09
C VAL A 601 21.47 13.39 0.84
N ASN A 602 21.92 12.94 -0.34
CA ASN A 602 21.98 11.52 -0.67
C ASN A 602 22.98 10.79 0.23
N ASP A 603 24.20 11.31 0.39
CA ASP A 603 25.25 10.69 1.21
C ASP A 603 24.86 10.64 2.69
N ALA A 604 24.27 11.72 3.22
CA ALA A 604 23.77 11.75 4.59
C ALA A 604 22.64 10.73 4.81
N PHE A 605 21.73 10.61 3.84
CA PHE A 605 20.63 9.66 3.91
C PHE A 605 21.11 8.21 3.80
N ASP A 606 22.05 7.93 2.90
CA ASP A 606 22.60 6.58 2.71
C ASP A 606 23.36 6.10 3.95
N ASN A 607 24.20 6.95 4.55
CA ASN A 607 24.89 6.62 5.78
C ASN A 607 23.91 6.43 6.96
N TRP A 608 22.89 7.29 7.08
CA TRP A 608 21.85 7.13 8.10
C TRP A 608 21.08 5.82 7.94
N LYS A 609 20.68 5.48 6.71
CA LYS A 609 19.97 4.24 6.36
C LYS A 609 20.79 3.01 6.73
N GLU A 610 22.09 3.02 6.46
CA GLU A 610 22.98 1.93 6.85
C GLU A 610 23.08 1.75 8.37
N VAL A 611 23.25 2.85 9.12
CA VAL A 611 23.30 2.81 10.59
C VAL A 611 21.94 2.36 11.18
N TYR A 612 20.83 2.80 10.59
CA TYR A 612 19.48 2.39 10.99
C TYR A 612 19.28 0.88 10.78
N ASN A 613 19.63 0.35 9.61
CA ASN A 613 19.51 -1.08 9.31
C ASN A 613 20.43 -1.92 10.22
N LEU A 614 21.66 -1.47 10.44
CA LEU A 614 22.60 -2.11 11.36
C LEU A 614 22.01 -2.18 12.78
N SER A 615 21.53 -1.06 13.32
CA SER A 615 20.94 -1.03 14.67
C SER A 615 19.72 -1.95 14.80
N THR A 616 18.92 -2.09 13.74
CA THR A 616 17.80 -3.03 13.68
C THR A 616 18.28 -4.48 13.78
N CYS A 617 19.32 -4.83 13.03
CA CYS A 617 19.94 -6.16 13.11
C CYS A 617 20.52 -6.42 14.50
N MET A 618 21.20 -5.43 15.09
CA MET A 618 21.81 -5.56 16.41
C MET A 618 20.78 -5.72 17.53
N ILE A 619 19.58 -5.12 17.40
CA ILE A 619 18.45 -5.41 18.29
C ILE A 619 18.12 -6.91 18.23
N TYR A 620 17.86 -7.46 17.04
CA TYR A 620 17.49 -8.88 16.94
C TYR A 620 18.60 -9.82 17.44
N VAL A 621 19.86 -9.54 17.10
CA VAL A 621 21.01 -10.35 17.56
C VAL A 621 21.17 -10.28 19.07
N SER A 622 21.06 -9.10 19.68
CA SER A 622 21.17 -8.94 21.13
C SER A 622 20.02 -9.60 21.90
N PHE A 623 18.78 -9.47 21.42
CA PHE A 623 17.63 -10.19 21.98
C PHE A 623 17.76 -11.70 21.84
N PHE A 624 18.22 -12.20 20.69
CA PHE A 624 18.47 -13.62 20.50
C PHE A 624 19.55 -14.13 21.45
N GLY A 625 20.67 -13.40 21.57
CA GLY A 625 21.74 -13.75 22.50
C GLY A 625 21.28 -13.79 23.95
N MET A 626 20.46 -12.82 24.36
CA MET A 626 19.84 -12.79 25.68
C MET A 626 18.93 -13.99 25.90
N ALA A 627 18.00 -14.26 24.97
CA ALA A 627 17.07 -15.38 25.05
C ALA A 627 17.81 -16.72 25.11
N TRP A 628 18.88 -16.89 24.34
CA TRP A 628 19.69 -18.11 24.35
C TRP A 628 20.36 -18.35 25.71
N GLN A 629 20.93 -17.31 26.32
CA GLN A 629 21.62 -17.42 27.60
C GLN A 629 20.67 -17.52 28.80
N SER A 630 19.43 -17.02 28.68
CA SER A 630 18.42 -17.11 29.74
C SER A 630 17.52 -18.35 29.62
N TYR A 631 17.62 -19.13 28.54
CA TYR A 631 16.76 -20.28 28.32
C TYR A 631 17.19 -21.48 29.17
N VAL A 632 16.27 -21.97 30.00
CA VAL A 632 16.43 -23.19 30.80
C VAL A 632 15.41 -24.21 30.32
N LEU A 633 15.89 -25.38 29.85
CA LEU A 633 15.02 -26.47 29.45
C LEU A 633 14.59 -27.24 30.70
N THR A 634 13.28 -27.23 31.02
CA THR A 634 12.74 -28.05 32.10
C THR A 634 12.55 -29.51 31.67
N PRO A 635 12.62 -30.47 32.61
CA PRO A 635 12.41 -31.89 32.31
C PRO A 635 11.04 -32.21 31.68
N ASP A 636 9.99 -31.51 32.11
CA ASP A 636 8.59 -31.72 31.66
C ASP A 636 8.12 -30.64 30.66
N TRP A 637 8.93 -30.33 29.64
CA TRP A 637 8.68 -29.28 28.66
C TRP A 637 7.39 -29.45 27.80
N THR A 638 6.73 -30.60 27.89
CA THR A 638 5.47 -30.89 27.15
C THR A 638 4.20 -30.72 28.00
N ALA A 639 4.33 -30.49 29.31
CA ALA A 639 3.20 -30.43 30.24
C ALA A 639 2.68 -29.01 30.45
N GLY A 640 1.35 -28.87 30.60
CA GLY A 640 0.70 -27.62 30.99
C GLY A 640 0.96 -26.46 30.03
N ASP A 641 1.15 -25.26 30.59
CA ASP A 641 1.44 -24.02 29.86
C ASP A 641 2.91 -23.86 29.45
N GLN A 642 3.80 -24.74 29.91
CA GLN A 642 5.22 -24.73 29.56
C GLN A 642 5.45 -24.85 28.05
N LEU A 643 4.69 -25.71 27.37
CA LEU A 643 4.74 -25.86 25.92
C LEU A 643 4.39 -24.56 25.17
N LEU A 644 3.58 -23.67 25.75
CA LEU A 644 3.25 -22.36 25.19
C LEU A 644 4.30 -21.30 25.55
N ARG A 645 4.90 -21.39 26.75
CA ARG A 645 5.94 -20.47 27.22
C ARG A 645 7.22 -20.57 26.38
N HIS A 646 7.60 -21.77 25.95
CA HIS A 646 8.79 -21.99 25.12
C HIS A 646 8.79 -21.19 23.80
N PRO A 647 7.77 -21.30 22.91
CA PRO A 647 7.71 -20.51 21.68
C PRO A 647 7.44 -19.02 21.92
N LEU A 648 6.87 -18.64 23.08
CA LEU A 648 6.64 -17.23 23.44
C LEU A 648 7.83 -16.59 24.16
N GLY A 649 8.89 -17.34 24.47
CA GLY A 649 10.06 -16.84 25.20
C GLY A 649 9.74 -16.34 26.61
N MET A 650 8.65 -16.82 27.21
CA MET A 650 8.30 -16.45 28.58
C MET A 650 9.14 -17.26 29.58
N PRO A 651 9.66 -16.63 30.64
CA PRO A 651 10.41 -17.36 31.66
C PRO A 651 9.53 -18.43 32.32
N VAL A 652 10.15 -19.56 32.62
CA VAL A 652 9.56 -20.68 33.34
C VAL A 652 9.28 -20.29 34.79
#